data_AF-A0A953PDF5-F1
#
_entry.id   AF-A0A953PDF5-F1
#
_cell.length_a   1.000
_cell.length_b   1.000
_cell.length_c   1.000
_cell.angle_alpha   90.00
_cell.angle_beta   90.00
_cell.angle_gamma   90.00
#
_symmetry.space_group_name_H-M   'P 1'
#
loop_
_entity.id
_entity.type
_entity.pdbx_description
1 polymer ?
#
loop_
_entity_poly.entity_id
_entity_poly.type
_entity_poly.pdbx_seq_one_letter_code
_entity_poly.pdbx_strand_id
1 'polypeptide(L)'
;MVLSKFRFLGLLSLLFAGASFAQRQTVLQQIDLPHSYYYREMYLPQLTTGPSAAAWSPDSRSLVYSMAGSLWRQETAGTMAEQLTAGPGYDYQPDWSSDGRWIVFARYDHDAVELWSLDVRDGRTRQITSGRAVNVEPRFSPDGKQLAFVSTSYKGHFHIFVGRFEGGTLSDVRQLTAENVSPLPRYYYSKVDHEISPVWSRDGSEILFVSNRGHIHGTGGFWRMKAEPGAEAREIHYEETNWKARPDFSPDGKRMVYASYLGRAWHQLWVMPAAAGDAFPISYGEFDNTSPRWSPDGTKIAFISNRDGNTSLWIQAIPGGEQTEVVARTRKYLKPMGRLALHVIDSRGKPVAARVFVTGADGRASAPDDAWMHADDSFDRSERPFEAHYFDTMGTSELTVPAGTVQVDVMRGFEYAFEQQQVEIKPDSTANLTVHLRLMIPYEPAEWVSGDVHAHMNYAGTYRNTAEHLVEQADAENLAIVEDLIVNKEQRVPDIERFMPHPDPASTEQHLLLHGQEFHTSYWGHLGLLNLTQNFLLPGYAAYPNTAAASLFPTNANVADMAHEQGALVGYVHPLDSFPDPTKDESLTYELPADVALGKVDYIEVVGFSDHKSTAEVWYKLLNCGFRLPTAAGTDFMGNYASLRGPVGLNRVYAEVKPGPLEIEPWLAAIKAGRTFATNGPLVSFELGGKKVGDEVQLEKKQDVPFKVSLRSIVPLDHLQIVCNGKVARDIELKGDRKTADASGTVVLDSSGWCVLRAFSDKAEYPILDLYPYATTSPVYVNVAGAPLRSPADAAYFVAWVDRLIAAARSNTSWNTDAEKQSVLGLLGEAKKKYEPVGR
;
A
#
# COMPACT_ATOMS: atom_id res chain seq x y z
N MET A 1 45.91 -54.00 29.53
CA MET A 1 45.78 -52.52 29.64
C MET A 1 45.01 -52.06 28.40
N VAL A 2 43.68 -51.83 28.43
CA VAL A 2 42.94 -50.74 29.14
C VAL A 2 43.33 -49.41 28.50
N LEU A 3 42.54 -48.63 27.73
CA LEU A 3 41.09 -48.51 27.38
C LEU A 3 40.97 -47.98 25.90
N SER A 4 39.82 -47.81 25.21
CA SER A 4 38.38 -48.04 25.46
C SER A 4 37.54 -48.24 24.16
N LYS A 5 36.51 -49.09 24.30
CA LYS A 5 35.28 -49.34 23.51
C LYS A 5 34.67 -48.23 22.61
N PHE A 6 34.12 -48.73 21.48
CA PHE A 6 33.13 -48.14 20.55
C PHE A 6 32.01 -47.27 21.16
N ARG A 7 31.57 -46.25 20.40
CA ARG A 7 30.16 -45.84 20.28
C ARG A 7 29.80 -45.52 18.82
N PHE A 8 28.68 -46.07 18.37
CA PHE A 8 27.96 -45.61 17.17
C PHE A 8 27.48 -44.16 17.38
N LEU A 9 27.61 -43.32 16.36
CA LEU A 9 26.76 -42.15 16.16
C LEU A 9 26.19 -42.25 14.74
N GLY A 10 24.85 -42.29 14.62
CA GLY A 10 24.19 -42.32 13.31
C GLY A 10 24.21 -40.93 12.66
N LEU A 11 24.33 -40.89 11.34
CA LEU A 11 23.99 -39.69 10.57
C LEU A 11 22.49 -39.42 10.74
N LEU A 12 22.14 -38.38 11.48
CA LEU A 12 20.86 -37.71 11.28
C LEU A 12 21.08 -36.69 10.15
N SER A 13 20.73 -37.07 8.93
CA SER A 13 20.65 -36.14 7.81
C SER A 13 19.50 -35.17 8.05
N LEU A 14 19.81 -33.96 8.54
CA LEU A 14 18.92 -32.82 8.57
C LEU A 14 18.56 -32.43 7.12
N LEU A 15 17.47 -33.01 6.62
CA LEU A 15 16.79 -32.54 5.41
C LEU A 15 16.07 -31.23 5.75
N PHE A 16 16.82 -30.13 5.79
CA PHE A 16 16.25 -28.81 5.50
C PHE A 16 15.89 -28.78 4.02
N ALA A 17 14.74 -29.37 3.68
CA ALA A 17 14.05 -29.10 2.44
C ALA A 17 13.40 -27.71 2.54
N GLY A 18 14.25 -26.68 2.59
CA GLY A 18 13.83 -25.31 2.31
C GLY A 18 13.45 -25.24 0.85
N ALA A 19 12.19 -25.53 0.53
CA ALA A 19 11.63 -25.20 -0.76
C ALA A 19 11.60 -23.67 -0.86
N SER A 20 12.61 -23.11 -1.50
CA SER A 20 12.61 -21.72 -1.94
C SER A 20 11.60 -21.57 -3.07
N PHE A 21 10.32 -21.54 -2.71
CA PHE A 21 9.25 -21.18 -3.62
C PHE A 21 9.53 -19.77 -4.17
N ALA A 22 9.19 -19.54 -5.44
CA ALA A 22 9.29 -18.22 -6.05
C ALA A 22 8.24 -17.30 -5.40
N GLN A 23 8.67 -16.60 -4.35
CA GLN A 23 7.86 -15.64 -3.61
C GLN A 23 8.12 -14.24 -4.18
N ARG A 24 7.06 -13.43 -4.28
CA ARG A 24 7.13 -12.03 -4.70
C ARG A 24 8.18 -11.30 -3.87
N GLN A 25 9.07 -10.58 -4.56
CA GLN A 25 10.11 -9.78 -3.95
C GLN A 25 9.66 -8.32 -3.88
N THR A 26 9.69 -7.74 -2.68
CA THR A 26 9.57 -6.29 -2.47
C THR A 26 10.50 -5.54 -3.41
N VAL A 27 10.01 -4.44 -3.99
CA VAL A 27 10.83 -3.58 -4.84
C VAL A 27 11.97 -2.95 -4.03
N LEU A 28 13.17 -2.88 -4.63
CA LEU A 28 14.33 -2.21 -4.06
C LEU A 28 14.75 -2.74 -2.66
N GLN A 29 14.92 -4.07 -2.54
CA GLN A 29 15.31 -4.79 -1.31
C GLN A 29 16.63 -4.33 -0.65
N GLN A 30 17.37 -3.43 -1.28
CA GLN A 30 18.59 -2.80 -0.75
C GLN A 30 18.29 -1.65 0.23
N ILE A 31 17.02 -1.49 0.63
CA ILE A 31 16.58 -0.58 1.68
C ILE A 31 16.20 -1.43 2.91
N ASP A 32 17.04 -1.42 3.94
CA ASP A 32 16.82 -2.14 5.21
C ASP A 32 16.01 -1.26 6.17
N LEU A 33 14.74 -0.98 5.81
CA LEU A 33 13.80 -0.19 6.60
C LEU A 33 12.43 -0.89 6.63
N PRO A 34 11.67 -0.79 7.74
CA PRO A 34 10.32 -1.37 7.83
C PRO A 34 9.32 -0.63 6.93
N HIS A 35 8.17 -1.28 6.65
CA HIS A 35 7.03 -0.74 5.89
C HIS A 35 7.43 -0.17 4.51
N SER A 36 7.82 -1.07 3.58
CA SER A 36 8.41 -0.72 2.28
C SER A 36 7.57 0.23 1.44
N TYR A 37 6.25 0.10 1.48
CA TYR A 37 5.29 0.92 0.76
C TYR A 37 5.37 2.41 1.16
N TYR A 38 5.74 2.75 2.41
CA TYR A 38 5.88 4.15 2.82
C TYR A 38 7.04 4.86 2.11
N TYR A 39 8.27 4.33 2.20
CA TYR A 39 9.39 4.96 1.49
C TYR A 39 9.26 4.78 -0.03
N ARG A 40 8.63 3.70 -0.50
CA ARG A 40 8.36 3.50 -1.93
C ARG A 40 7.50 4.65 -2.45
N GLU A 41 6.29 4.81 -1.95
CA GLU A 41 5.37 5.82 -2.46
C GLU A 41 5.81 7.26 -2.11
N MET A 42 6.19 7.51 -0.86
CA MET A 42 6.28 8.88 -0.34
C MET A 42 7.65 9.52 -0.59
N TYR A 43 8.70 8.72 -0.87
CA TYR A 43 10.08 9.18 -1.00
C TYR A 43 10.75 8.79 -2.33
N LEU A 44 10.63 7.55 -2.77
CA LEU A 44 11.28 7.09 -3.99
C LEU A 44 10.52 7.56 -5.25
N PRO A 45 11.21 7.81 -6.36
CA PRO A 45 10.55 8.26 -7.58
C PRO A 45 9.66 7.17 -8.18
N GLN A 46 8.45 7.54 -8.57
CA GLN A 46 7.45 6.67 -9.20
C GLN A 46 7.28 6.95 -10.69
N LEU A 47 6.83 5.94 -11.44
CA LEU A 47 6.44 6.12 -12.83
C LEU A 47 5.09 6.84 -12.89
N THR A 48 5.11 8.12 -13.21
CA THR A 48 3.91 8.94 -13.47
C THR A 48 3.81 9.28 -14.95
N THR A 49 2.59 9.40 -15.46
CA THR A 49 2.29 9.96 -16.79
C THR A 49 2.58 11.46 -16.84
N GLY A 50 2.22 12.18 -15.79
CA GLY A 50 2.57 13.59 -15.55
C GLY A 50 3.96 13.80 -14.94
N PRO A 51 4.41 15.07 -14.76
CA PRO A 51 5.75 15.39 -14.27
C PRO A 51 5.92 15.18 -12.75
N SER A 52 7.01 14.54 -12.30
CA SER A 52 7.23 14.20 -10.88
C SER A 52 8.46 14.82 -10.19
N ALA A 53 9.41 15.39 -10.93
CA ALA A 53 10.53 16.15 -10.37
C ALA A 53 11.17 17.04 -11.43
N ALA A 54 11.68 18.23 -11.05
CA ALA A 54 12.25 19.21 -11.97
C ALA A 54 13.56 19.88 -11.49
N ALA A 55 14.29 20.51 -12.42
CA ALA A 55 15.40 21.44 -12.17
C ALA A 55 15.45 22.52 -13.25
N TRP A 56 15.92 23.72 -12.88
CA TRP A 56 16.04 24.86 -13.79
C TRP A 56 17.31 24.79 -14.64
N SER A 57 17.25 25.32 -15.86
CA SER A 57 18.45 25.70 -16.60
C SER A 57 19.16 26.87 -15.90
N PRO A 58 20.51 26.98 -15.99
CA PRO A 58 21.25 28.07 -15.34
C PRO A 58 20.85 29.49 -15.77
N ASP A 59 20.19 29.64 -16.93
CA ASP A 59 19.68 30.92 -17.44
C ASP A 59 18.22 31.24 -17.02
N SER A 60 17.60 30.39 -16.20
CA SER A 60 16.21 30.50 -15.70
C SER A 60 15.11 30.49 -16.78
N ARG A 61 15.40 30.02 -18.01
CA ARG A 61 14.44 29.99 -19.12
C ARG A 61 13.71 28.66 -19.29
N SER A 62 14.46 27.57 -19.14
CA SER A 62 14.00 26.19 -19.30
C SER A 62 13.91 25.45 -17.97
N LEU A 63 13.12 24.39 -17.97
CA LEU A 63 13.15 23.33 -16.97
C LEU A 63 13.56 22.02 -17.64
N VAL A 64 14.31 21.18 -16.92
CA VAL A 64 14.37 19.73 -17.15
C VAL A 64 13.51 19.04 -16.10
N TYR A 65 12.70 18.05 -16.49
CA TYR A 65 11.82 17.32 -15.57
C TYR A 65 11.65 15.85 -15.95
N SER A 66 11.18 15.06 -14.99
CA SER A 66 10.88 13.63 -15.15
C SER A 66 9.40 13.47 -15.49
N MET A 67 9.05 12.78 -16.58
CA MET A 67 7.66 12.53 -17.02
C MET A 67 7.62 11.26 -17.89
N ALA A 68 6.63 10.39 -17.70
CA ALA A 68 6.51 9.09 -18.39
C ALA A 68 7.80 8.24 -18.32
N GLY A 69 8.52 8.32 -17.19
CA GLY A 69 9.75 7.58 -16.94
C GLY A 69 10.95 8.02 -17.80
N SER A 70 10.98 9.26 -18.26
CA SER A 70 12.09 9.82 -19.02
C SER A 70 12.30 11.29 -18.71
N LEU A 71 13.49 11.81 -19.02
CA LEU A 71 13.77 13.23 -18.85
C LEU A 71 13.30 14.03 -20.07
N TRP A 72 12.72 15.19 -19.81
CA TRP A 72 12.20 16.13 -20.79
C TRP A 72 12.71 17.54 -20.51
N ARG A 73 12.99 18.31 -21.57
CA ARG A 73 13.27 19.75 -21.49
C ARG A 73 12.13 20.57 -22.08
N GLN A 74 11.79 21.68 -21.44
CA GLN A 74 10.81 22.64 -21.95
C GLN A 74 11.20 24.08 -21.56
N GLU A 75 11.06 25.03 -22.49
CA GLU A 75 11.10 26.47 -22.18
C GLU A 75 9.83 26.84 -21.40
N THR A 76 9.95 27.60 -20.30
CA THR A 76 8.79 27.89 -19.39
C THR A 76 7.65 28.68 -20.03
N ALA A 77 7.88 29.33 -21.17
CA ALA A 77 6.86 30.02 -21.97
C ALA A 77 6.43 29.25 -23.23
N GLY A 78 6.98 28.06 -23.46
CA GLY A 78 6.69 27.20 -24.61
C GLY A 78 5.85 25.99 -24.22
N THR A 79 5.29 25.32 -25.23
CA THR A 79 4.41 24.13 -25.06
C THR A 79 4.99 22.85 -25.65
N MET A 80 6.20 22.91 -26.23
CA MET A 80 6.91 21.76 -26.77
C MET A 80 7.91 21.22 -25.73
N ALA A 81 7.76 19.95 -25.38
CA ALA A 81 8.70 19.20 -24.56
C ALA A 81 9.61 18.34 -25.46
N GLU A 82 10.92 18.41 -25.25
CA GLU A 82 11.93 17.61 -25.95
C GLU A 82 12.45 16.50 -25.03
N GLN A 83 12.31 15.24 -25.46
CA GLN A 83 12.81 14.09 -24.72
C GLN A 83 14.34 14.09 -24.75
N LEU A 84 14.96 13.99 -23.58
CA LEU A 84 16.42 13.95 -23.40
C LEU A 84 16.96 12.52 -23.20
N THR A 85 16.13 11.61 -22.70
CA THR A 85 16.54 10.21 -22.46
C THR A 85 15.49 9.20 -22.93
N ALA A 86 15.95 8.06 -23.44
CA ALA A 86 15.11 6.97 -23.93
C ALA A 86 15.75 5.58 -23.67
N GLY A 87 16.41 5.44 -22.53
CA GLY A 87 17.02 4.18 -22.09
C GLY A 87 15.98 3.09 -21.73
N PRO A 88 16.45 1.87 -21.39
CA PRO A 88 15.58 0.76 -20.99
C PRO A 88 14.96 0.97 -19.60
N GLY A 89 15.68 1.60 -18.68
CA GLY A 89 15.16 2.01 -17.38
C GLY A 89 14.32 3.29 -17.40
N TYR A 90 13.83 3.66 -16.21
CA TYR A 90 13.06 4.88 -15.97
C TYR A 90 13.93 5.96 -15.31
N ASP A 91 13.89 7.18 -15.85
CA ASP A 91 14.78 8.29 -15.45
C ASP A 91 14.06 9.39 -14.65
N TYR A 92 14.67 9.81 -13.54
CA TYR A 92 14.04 10.61 -12.49
C TYR A 92 14.98 11.64 -11.83
N GLN A 93 14.37 12.59 -11.11
CA GLN A 93 15.03 13.52 -10.17
C GLN A 93 16.26 14.25 -10.77
N PRO A 94 16.12 14.96 -11.90
CA PRO A 94 17.25 15.61 -12.56
C PRO A 94 17.80 16.79 -11.74
N ASP A 95 19.07 17.10 -11.96
CA ASP A 95 19.72 18.34 -11.53
C ASP A 95 20.71 18.83 -12.60
N TRP A 96 20.83 20.15 -12.78
CA TRP A 96 21.58 20.76 -13.88
C TRP A 96 22.85 21.45 -13.35
N SER A 97 24.00 21.18 -13.97
CA SER A 97 25.25 21.86 -13.63
C SER A 97 25.18 23.36 -13.92
N SER A 98 25.88 24.16 -13.11
CA SER A 98 25.88 25.63 -13.23
C SER A 98 26.53 26.16 -14.52
N ASP A 99 27.31 25.35 -15.23
CA ASP A 99 27.84 25.64 -16.58
C ASP A 99 26.85 25.30 -17.72
N GLY A 100 25.71 24.69 -17.40
CA GLY A 100 24.66 24.29 -18.35
C GLY A 100 24.99 23.05 -19.19
N ARG A 101 26.17 22.45 -19.03
CA ARG A 101 26.63 21.35 -19.88
C ARG A 101 26.10 19.97 -19.46
N TRP A 102 25.89 19.74 -18.18
CA TRP A 102 25.58 18.43 -17.62
C TRP A 102 24.24 18.42 -16.92
N ILE A 103 23.50 17.33 -17.11
CA ILE A 103 22.37 16.97 -16.26
C ILE A 103 22.72 15.65 -15.56
N VAL A 104 22.53 15.58 -14.25
CA VAL A 104 22.61 14.33 -13.47
C VAL A 104 21.20 13.88 -13.09
N PHE A 105 20.99 12.59 -12.97
CA PHE A 105 19.67 12.01 -12.70
C PHE A 105 19.79 10.62 -12.08
N ALA A 106 18.72 10.16 -11.43
CA ALA A 106 18.59 8.78 -10.95
C ALA A 106 17.89 7.94 -12.02
N ARG A 107 18.37 6.73 -12.28
CA ARG A 107 17.72 5.74 -13.16
C ARG A 107 17.36 4.50 -12.36
N TYR A 108 16.09 4.12 -12.38
CA TYR A 108 15.66 2.79 -11.97
C TYR A 108 15.78 1.84 -13.16
N ASP A 109 16.61 0.81 -13.04
CA ASP A 109 16.83 -0.18 -14.09
C ASP A 109 16.94 -1.57 -13.43
N HIS A 110 16.06 -2.49 -13.83
CA HIS A 110 15.85 -3.80 -13.21
C HIS A 110 15.56 -3.73 -11.69
N ASP A 111 16.58 -3.82 -10.84
CA ASP A 111 16.46 -3.96 -9.38
C ASP A 111 17.19 -2.87 -8.58
N ALA A 112 17.84 -1.91 -9.23
CA ALA A 112 18.64 -0.88 -8.55
C ALA A 112 18.33 0.53 -9.07
N VAL A 113 18.59 1.54 -8.23
CA VAL A 113 18.54 2.95 -8.64
C VAL A 113 19.95 3.50 -8.63
N GLU A 114 20.50 3.80 -9.81
CA GLU A 114 21.87 4.29 -9.97
C GLU A 114 21.86 5.70 -10.55
N LEU A 115 22.89 6.48 -10.24
CA LEU A 115 23.04 7.83 -10.77
C LEU A 115 23.71 7.80 -12.14
N TRP A 116 23.25 8.68 -13.01
CA TRP A 116 23.75 8.88 -14.37
C TRP A 116 24.01 10.36 -14.64
N SER A 117 24.85 10.64 -15.62
CA SER A 117 25.07 11.96 -16.20
C SER A 117 24.72 11.97 -17.69
N LEU A 118 24.25 13.11 -18.19
CA LEU A 118 23.91 13.41 -19.58
C LEU A 118 24.75 14.63 -20.02
N ASP A 119 25.54 14.51 -21.10
CA ASP A 119 26.17 15.68 -21.74
C ASP A 119 25.15 16.32 -22.70
N VAL A 120 24.67 17.53 -22.37
CA VAL A 120 23.60 18.23 -23.11
C VAL A 120 24.01 18.57 -24.55
N ARG A 121 25.31 18.53 -24.88
CA ARG A 121 25.84 18.90 -26.20
C ARG A 121 25.72 17.79 -27.25
N ASP A 122 25.76 16.52 -26.83
CA ASP A 122 25.69 15.36 -27.74
C ASP A 122 24.66 14.29 -27.32
N GLY A 123 23.95 14.50 -26.21
CA GLY A 123 22.89 13.61 -25.74
C GLY A 123 23.38 12.30 -25.13
N ARG A 124 24.69 12.12 -24.91
CA ARG A 124 25.22 10.87 -24.36
C ARG A 124 24.96 10.78 -22.86
N THR A 125 24.44 9.63 -22.44
CA THR A 125 24.31 9.27 -21.02
C THR A 125 25.43 8.34 -20.56
N ARG A 126 25.83 8.46 -19.30
CA ARG A 126 26.83 7.61 -18.65
C ARG A 126 26.47 7.37 -17.18
N GLN A 127 26.51 6.11 -16.76
CA GLN A 127 26.36 5.72 -15.35
C GLN A 127 27.56 6.23 -14.53
N ILE A 128 27.29 6.84 -13.38
CA ILE A 128 28.30 7.46 -12.49
C ILE A 128 28.36 6.87 -11.07
N THR A 129 27.35 6.11 -10.64
CA THR A 129 27.45 5.22 -9.47
C THR A 129 27.28 3.76 -9.90
N SER A 130 27.91 2.84 -9.17
CA SER A 130 27.78 1.42 -9.40
C SER A 130 27.94 0.66 -8.09
N GLY A 131 26.89 -0.02 -7.67
CA GLY A 131 26.87 -0.89 -6.48
C GLY A 131 25.60 -1.73 -6.34
N ARG A 132 24.63 -1.59 -7.25
CA ARG A 132 23.26 -2.10 -7.12
C ARG A 132 22.54 -1.59 -5.87
N ALA A 133 22.92 -0.41 -5.37
CA ALA A 133 22.24 0.26 -4.25
C ALA A 133 21.04 1.09 -4.75
N VAL A 134 20.34 1.75 -3.84
CA VAL A 134 19.39 2.82 -4.17
C VAL A 134 20.09 4.16 -3.98
N ASN A 135 20.35 4.86 -5.08
CA ASN A 135 21.00 6.16 -5.12
C ASN A 135 20.04 7.19 -5.74
N VAL A 136 19.69 8.22 -4.98
CA VAL A 136 18.64 9.19 -5.34
C VAL A 136 19.04 10.62 -4.97
N GLU A 137 18.24 11.59 -5.41
CA GLU A 137 18.41 13.02 -5.15
C GLU A 137 19.82 13.59 -5.44
N PRO A 138 20.38 13.39 -6.65
CA PRO A 138 21.66 13.99 -7.01
C PRO A 138 21.55 15.53 -7.04
N ARG A 139 22.51 16.23 -6.42
CA ARG A 139 22.58 17.69 -6.35
C ARG A 139 24.00 18.20 -6.55
N PHE A 140 24.20 19.04 -7.56
CA PHE A 140 25.47 19.71 -7.80
C PHE A 140 25.80 20.73 -6.71
N SER A 141 27.09 20.82 -6.35
CA SER A 141 27.61 21.98 -5.62
C SER A 141 27.46 23.24 -6.49
N PRO A 142 27.40 24.45 -5.90
CA PRO A 142 27.25 25.69 -6.66
C PRO A 142 28.34 25.91 -7.73
N ASP A 143 29.56 25.40 -7.48
CA ASP A 143 30.70 25.46 -8.40
C ASP A 143 30.76 24.31 -9.41
N GLY A 144 29.81 23.37 -9.38
CA GLY A 144 29.68 22.23 -10.29
C GLY A 144 30.72 21.11 -10.11
N LYS A 145 31.61 21.19 -9.11
CA LYS A 145 32.73 20.24 -8.93
C LYS A 145 32.44 19.07 -8.00
N GLN A 146 31.36 19.12 -7.24
CA GLN A 146 30.93 18.05 -6.35
C GLN A 146 29.47 17.69 -6.60
N LEU A 147 29.12 16.45 -6.25
CA LEU A 147 27.76 15.95 -6.24
C LEU A 147 27.44 15.43 -4.84
N ALA A 148 26.38 15.94 -4.22
CA ALA A 148 25.75 15.33 -3.06
C ALA A 148 24.59 14.43 -3.54
N PHE A 149 24.35 13.33 -2.84
CA PHE A 149 23.25 12.40 -3.16
C PHE A 149 22.92 11.54 -1.94
N VAL A 150 21.74 10.92 -1.93
CA VAL A 150 21.36 9.91 -0.93
C VAL A 150 21.69 8.53 -1.47
N SER A 151 22.23 7.64 -0.65
CA SER A 151 22.55 6.26 -1.04
C SER A 151 22.32 5.27 0.10
N THR A 152 21.80 4.08 -0.23
CA THR A 152 21.75 2.93 0.69
C THR A 152 23.00 2.05 0.68
N SER A 153 24.05 2.44 -0.06
CA SER A 153 25.29 1.67 -0.17
C SER A 153 26.02 1.43 1.16
N TYR A 154 25.72 2.20 2.21
CA TYR A 154 26.11 1.90 3.58
C TYR A 154 24.95 1.22 4.33
N LYS A 155 25.09 -0.10 4.56
CA LYS A 155 24.21 -0.95 5.37
C LYS A 155 22.72 -1.02 4.96
N GLY A 156 22.31 -0.47 3.82
CA GLY A 156 20.91 -0.45 3.42
C GLY A 156 20.11 0.75 3.94
N HIS A 157 20.73 1.69 4.67
CA HIS A 157 20.06 2.85 5.25
C HIS A 157 20.30 4.12 4.42
N PHE A 158 19.34 5.05 4.40
CA PHE A 158 19.47 6.31 3.68
C PHE A 158 20.48 7.24 4.36
N HIS A 159 21.67 7.37 3.77
CA HIS A 159 22.69 8.33 4.19
C HIS A 159 23.10 9.25 3.03
N ILE A 160 23.65 10.42 3.36
CA ILE A 160 24.16 11.37 2.37
C ILE A 160 25.59 11.02 2.02
N PHE A 161 25.89 11.04 0.73
CA PHE A 161 27.23 10.87 0.17
C PHE A 161 27.62 12.11 -0.64
N VAL A 162 28.93 12.35 -0.73
CA VAL A 162 29.52 13.38 -1.58
C VAL A 162 30.64 12.77 -2.42
N GLY A 163 30.73 13.15 -3.70
CA GLY A 163 31.86 12.81 -4.57
C GLY A 163 32.25 13.97 -5.48
N ARG A 164 33.49 13.94 -6.00
CA ARG A 164 33.99 14.87 -7.00
C ARG A 164 33.43 14.54 -8.38
N PHE A 165 32.77 15.51 -9.00
CA PHE A 165 32.26 15.40 -10.37
C PHE A 165 33.21 16.07 -11.37
N GLU A 166 33.63 15.33 -12.39
CA GLU A 166 34.45 15.86 -13.48
C GLU A 166 34.18 15.10 -14.79
N GLY A 167 33.93 15.82 -15.88
CA GLY A 167 33.84 15.24 -17.23
C GLY A 167 32.76 14.17 -17.43
N GLY A 168 31.66 14.20 -16.67
CA GLY A 168 30.63 13.16 -16.71
C GLY A 168 31.00 11.91 -15.91
N THR A 169 31.85 12.06 -14.90
CA THR A 169 32.26 10.98 -13.98
C THR A 169 32.21 11.46 -12.54
N LEU A 170 31.96 10.52 -11.63
CA LEU A 170 32.02 10.72 -10.19
C LEU A 170 33.23 9.96 -9.63
N SER A 171 33.95 10.58 -8.72
CA SER A 171 35.18 10.09 -8.10
C SER A 171 35.23 10.50 -6.63
N ASP A 172 36.16 9.94 -5.85
CA ASP A 172 36.37 10.28 -4.43
C ASP A 172 35.08 10.26 -3.57
N VAL A 173 34.18 9.31 -3.89
CA VAL A 173 32.88 9.15 -3.21
C VAL A 173 33.08 8.74 -1.75
N ARG A 174 32.49 9.50 -0.84
CA ARG A 174 32.55 9.29 0.61
C ARG A 174 31.18 9.52 1.25
N GLN A 175 30.87 8.72 2.27
CA GLN A 175 29.75 8.97 3.17
C GLN A 175 29.97 10.29 3.93
N LEU A 176 28.94 11.10 4.05
CA LEU A 176 28.95 12.40 4.74
C LEU A 176 28.28 12.31 6.11
N THR A 177 27.06 11.76 6.17
CA THR A 177 26.31 11.59 7.42
C THR A 177 26.64 10.26 8.08
N ALA A 178 26.85 10.29 9.40
CA ALA A 178 27.13 9.10 10.19
C ALA A 178 25.82 8.47 10.70
N GLU A 179 25.78 7.14 10.70
CA GLU A 179 24.66 6.36 11.22
C GLU A 179 24.41 6.61 12.71
N ASN A 180 23.16 6.93 13.06
CA ASN A 180 22.70 7.04 14.43
C ASN A 180 21.55 6.06 14.70
N VAL A 181 21.65 5.31 15.79
CA VAL A 181 20.59 4.40 16.25
C VAL A 181 19.85 5.08 17.40
N SER A 182 18.59 5.43 17.14
CA SER A 182 17.71 6.11 18.09
C SER A 182 17.32 5.18 19.25
N PRO A 183 17.33 5.66 20.50
CA PRO A 183 16.80 4.93 21.65
C PRO A 183 15.27 5.04 21.77
N LEU A 184 14.61 5.73 20.84
CA LEU A 184 13.20 6.05 20.89
C LEU A 184 12.31 4.91 20.35
N PRO A 185 11.10 4.70 20.90
CA PRO A 185 10.19 3.63 20.47
C PRO A 185 9.49 3.99 19.15
N ARG A 186 10.20 3.87 18.03
CA ARG A 186 9.67 4.09 16.68
C ARG A 186 8.99 2.82 16.16
N TYR A 187 7.67 2.87 15.97
CA TYR A 187 6.88 1.74 15.46
C TYR A 187 6.88 1.69 13.92
N TYR A 188 6.38 2.74 13.26
CA TYR A 188 6.32 2.80 11.79
C TYR A 188 7.67 3.03 11.12
N TYR A 189 8.64 3.59 11.86
CA TYR A 189 9.90 4.12 11.35
C TYR A 189 11.09 3.32 11.88
N SER A 190 12.18 3.25 11.12
CA SER A 190 13.39 2.55 11.56
C SER A 190 13.97 3.14 12.85
N LYS A 191 14.52 2.25 13.68
CA LYS A 191 15.39 2.62 14.81
C LYS A 191 16.63 3.40 14.34
N VAL A 192 17.03 3.27 13.09
CA VAL A 192 18.12 4.06 12.50
C VAL A 192 17.55 5.35 11.93
N ASP A 193 18.24 6.46 12.16
CA ASP A 193 17.87 7.73 11.51
C ASP A 193 18.12 7.65 10.00
N HIS A 194 17.23 8.24 9.22
CA HIS A 194 17.47 8.50 7.79
C HIS A 194 18.00 9.93 7.61
N GLU A 195 18.84 10.14 6.58
CA GLU A 195 19.23 11.45 6.10
C GLU A 195 18.93 11.59 4.61
N ILE A 196 17.95 12.44 4.28
CA ILE A 196 17.38 12.57 2.93
C ILE A 196 17.33 14.03 2.48
N SER A 197 17.04 14.26 1.19
CA SER A 197 16.90 15.57 0.55
C SER A 197 18.05 16.55 0.83
N PRO A 198 19.30 16.18 0.46
CA PRO A 198 20.46 17.05 0.62
C PRO A 198 20.37 18.29 -0.27
N VAL A 199 20.80 19.44 0.26
CA VAL A 199 20.91 20.72 -0.47
C VAL A 199 22.18 21.44 -0.07
N TRP A 200 22.95 21.92 -1.05
CA TRP A 200 24.14 22.73 -0.78
C TRP A 200 23.79 24.16 -0.37
N SER A 201 24.49 24.68 0.64
CA SER A 201 24.55 26.13 0.86
C SER A 201 25.12 26.84 -0.39
N ARG A 202 24.75 28.11 -0.61
CA ARG A 202 25.12 28.85 -1.84
C ARG A 202 26.62 29.13 -1.99
N ASP A 203 27.39 29.02 -0.92
CA ASP A 203 28.86 29.06 -0.90
C ASP A 203 29.51 27.67 -1.00
N GLY A 204 28.73 26.58 -0.95
CA GLY A 204 29.19 25.20 -1.01
C GLY A 204 29.88 24.68 0.26
N SER A 205 29.84 25.41 1.37
CA SER A 205 30.53 25.04 2.62
C SER A 205 29.73 24.09 3.52
N GLU A 206 28.39 24.10 3.41
CA GLU A 206 27.46 23.33 4.24
C GLU A 206 26.45 22.55 3.40
N ILE A 207 25.93 21.47 3.98
CA ILE A 207 24.76 20.71 3.51
C ILE A 207 23.62 20.94 4.49
N LEU A 208 22.43 21.22 3.95
CA LEU A 208 21.16 21.06 4.63
C LEU A 208 20.52 19.74 4.21
N PHE A 209 19.84 19.06 5.13
CA PHE A 209 19.16 17.78 4.88
C PHE A 209 17.99 17.58 5.85
N VAL A 210 17.16 16.57 5.59
CA VAL A 210 16.03 16.18 6.45
C VAL A 210 16.38 14.91 7.22
N SER A 211 16.08 14.88 8.52
CA SER A 211 16.31 13.70 9.38
C SER A 211 15.38 13.65 10.59
N ASN A 212 14.91 12.44 10.91
CA ASN A 212 14.06 12.12 12.07
C ASN A 212 14.81 11.94 13.39
N ARG A 213 16.12 12.25 13.42
CA ARG A 213 16.96 12.24 14.62
C ARG A 213 16.30 12.97 15.79
N GLY A 214 16.16 12.28 16.92
CA GLY A 214 15.54 12.83 18.14
C GLY A 214 14.01 12.77 18.18
N HIS A 215 13.34 12.34 17.09
CA HIS A 215 11.88 12.29 16.98
C HIS A 215 11.37 10.84 16.88
N ILE A 216 10.16 10.58 17.40
CA ILE A 216 9.52 9.25 17.37
C ILE A 216 8.81 9.01 16.03
N HIS A 217 8.11 10.03 15.54
CA HIS A 217 7.21 9.92 14.40
C HIS A 217 7.78 10.67 13.21
N GLY A 218 7.51 10.15 12.01
CA GLY A 218 7.70 10.88 10.77
C GLY A 218 9.14 10.93 10.25
N THR A 219 9.33 11.88 9.34
CA THR A 219 10.57 12.13 8.59
C THR A 219 11.48 13.18 9.19
N GLY A 220 10.97 14.02 10.09
CA GLY A 220 11.78 14.89 10.92
C GLY A 220 12.13 16.25 10.35
N GLY A 221 12.96 16.96 11.12
CA GLY A 221 13.31 18.36 10.87
C GLY A 221 14.44 18.56 9.87
N PHE A 222 14.77 19.84 9.69
CA PHE A 222 15.83 20.33 8.83
C PHE A 222 17.13 20.45 9.62
N TRP A 223 18.15 19.70 9.21
CA TRP A 223 19.48 19.65 9.82
C TRP A 223 20.50 20.33 8.93
N ARG A 224 21.52 20.97 9.53
CA ARG A 224 22.66 21.57 8.83
C ARG A 224 23.98 21.09 9.41
N MET A 225 24.95 20.84 8.54
CA MET A 225 26.34 20.52 8.87
C MET A 225 27.30 21.05 7.80
N LYS A 226 28.59 21.11 8.09
CA LYS A 226 29.62 21.31 7.04
C LYS A 226 29.60 20.16 6.03
N ALA A 227 30.01 20.42 4.80
CA ALA A 227 30.19 19.40 3.75
C ALA A 227 31.46 18.51 3.98
N GLU A 228 31.70 18.11 5.22
CA GLU A 228 32.86 17.38 5.71
C GLU A 228 32.40 16.18 6.57
N PRO A 229 32.85 14.93 6.29
CA PRO A 229 32.47 13.77 7.08
C PRO A 229 32.87 13.91 8.56
N GLY A 230 31.95 13.53 9.45
CA GLY A 230 32.14 13.67 10.90
C GLY A 230 32.01 15.10 11.43
N ALA A 231 31.61 16.08 10.59
CA ALA A 231 31.19 17.38 11.10
C ALA A 231 29.92 17.25 11.95
N GLU A 232 29.80 18.10 12.97
CA GLU A 232 28.60 18.15 13.81
C GLU A 232 27.41 18.66 13.00
N ALA A 233 26.27 17.98 13.15
CA ALA A 233 25.00 18.36 12.55
C ALA A 233 24.05 18.91 13.62
N ARG A 234 23.35 20.00 13.31
CA ARG A 234 22.36 20.62 14.19
C ARG A 234 21.01 20.78 13.50
N GLU A 235 19.93 20.51 14.21
CA GLU A 235 18.58 20.88 13.76
C GLU A 235 18.45 22.40 13.76
N ILE A 236 17.83 22.96 12.72
CA ILE A 236 17.52 24.39 12.60
C ILE A 236 16.02 24.68 12.69
N HIS A 237 15.18 23.68 12.40
CA HIS A 237 13.73 23.74 12.47
C HIS A 237 13.17 22.32 12.46
N TYR A 238 12.17 22.03 13.27
CA TYR A 238 11.43 20.76 13.23
C TYR A 238 10.02 21.01 12.71
N GLU A 239 9.66 20.28 11.65
CA GLU A 239 8.32 20.29 11.07
C GLU A 239 8.10 18.96 10.37
N GLU A 240 7.01 18.25 10.67
CA GLU A 240 6.77 16.97 10.02
C GLU A 240 6.17 17.16 8.62
N THR A 241 6.68 16.42 7.64
CA THR A 241 6.40 16.60 6.21
C THR A 241 6.21 15.29 5.45
N ASN A 242 6.14 14.16 6.15
CA ASN A 242 5.88 12.82 5.62
C ASN A 242 6.60 12.55 4.29
N TRP A 243 7.94 12.59 4.33
CA TRP A 243 8.88 12.35 3.22
C TRP A 243 8.88 13.38 2.08
N LYS A 244 7.99 14.37 2.09
CA LYS A 244 7.79 15.31 0.97
C LYS A 244 8.45 16.69 1.14
N ALA A 245 9.17 16.98 2.24
CA ALA A 245 9.83 18.27 2.50
C ALA A 245 10.57 18.88 1.30
N ARG A 246 11.48 18.12 0.67
CA ARG A 246 12.25 18.49 -0.54
C ARG A 246 12.72 19.97 -0.57
N PRO A 247 13.50 20.44 0.43
CA PRO A 247 13.89 21.84 0.51
C PRO A 247 14.77 22.32 -0.67
N ASP A 248 14.78 23.64 -0.90
CA ASP A 248 15.76 24.32 -1.75
C ASP A 248 16.07 25.74 -1.22
N PHE A 249 17.30 26.22 -1.38
CA PHE A 249 17.70 27.57 -0.96
C PHE A 249 17.33 28.62 -2.00
N SER A 250 17.02 29.84 -1.59
CA SER A 250 17.00 30.99 -2.51
C SER A 250 18.40 31.26 -3.09
N PRO A 251 18.54 31.87 -4.29
CA PRO A 251 19.86 32.14 -4.88
C PRO A 251 20.79 33.02 -4.05
N ASP A 252 20.22 33.91 -3.23
CA ASP A 252 20.96 34.74 -2.27
C ASP A 252 21.34 34.01 -0.96
N GLY A 253 20.92 32.76 -0.79
CA GLY A 253 21.21 31.91 0.37
C GLY A 253 20.51 32.31 1.67
N LYS A 254 19.59 33.29 1.65
CA LYS A 254 18.96 33.84 2.86
C LYS A 254 17.67 33.15 3.27
N ARG A 255 17.01 32.45 2.35
CA ARG A 255 15.72 31.78 2.55
C ARG A 255 15.81 30.33 2.09
N MET A 256 14.91 29.50 2.60
CA MET A 256 14.64 28.16 2.12
C MET A 256 13.16 28.07 1.74
N VAL A 257 12.86 27.41 0.63
CA VAL A 257 11.50 26.92 0.32
C VAL A 257 11.45 25.42 0.59
N TYR A 258 10.31 24.91 1.05
CA TYR A 258 10.06 23.50 1.28
C TYR A 258 8.56 23.20 1.20
N ALA A 259 8.17 21.93 1.14
CA ALA A 259 6.77 21.51 1.18
C ALA A 259 6.38 21.01 2.57
N SER A 260 5.19 21.38 3.06
CA SER A 260 4.72 21.01 4.39
C SER A 260 3.21 21.05 4.52
N TYR A 261 2.67 20.12 5.28
CA TYR A 261 1.25 20.03 5.61
C TYR A 261 0.90 20.72 6.94
N LEU A 262 1.82 21.41 7.62
CA LEU A 262 1.63 21.90 9.01
C LEU A 262 0.25 22.55 9.24
N GLY A 263 -0.58 21.90 10.07
CA GLY A 263 -1.93 22.34 10.41
C GLY A 263 -3.02 22.05 9.36
N ARG A 264 -2.75 21.19 8.37
CA ARG A 264 -3.64 20.79 7.26
C ARG A 264 -3.44 19.31 6.91
N ALA A 265 -4.28 18.77 6.00
CA ALA A 265 -4.09 17.45 5.42
C ALA A 265 -3.07 17.44 4.25
N TRP A 266 -2.96 18.55 3.52
CA TRP A 266 -2.27 18.67 2.23
C TRP A 266 -0.99 19.51 2.30
N HIS A 267 0.03 19.13 1.54
CA HIS A 267 1.30 19.84 1.45
C HIS A 267 1.15 21.15 0.69
N GLN A 268 1.56 22.24 1.31
CA GLN A 268 1.74 23.53 0.66
C GLN A 268 3.20 23.92 0.65
N LEU A 269 3.56 24.91 -0.17
CA LEU A 269 4.89 25.49 -0.18
C LEU A 269 5.02 26.51 0.95
N TRP A 270 6.07 26.38 1.75
CA TRP A 270 6.43 27.26 2.85
C TRP A 270 7.81 27.87 2.62
N VAL A 271 8.03 29.06 3.19
CA VAL A 271 9.31 29.76 3.16
C VAL A 271 9.73 30.15 4.57
N MET A 272 11.01 29.93 4.89
CA MET A 272 11.62 30.33 6.16
C MET A 272 13.01 30.95 5.95
N PRO A 273 13.59 31.65 6.94
CA PRO A 273 14.98 32.08 6.91
C PRO A 273 15.94 30.87 6.92
N ALA A 274 16.95 30.90 6.05
CA ALA A 274 17.94 29.82 5.92
C ALA A 274 18.75 29.56 7.22
N ALA A 275 18.81 30.55 8.12
CA ALA A 275 19.59 30.50 9.36
C ALA A 275 18.84 29.89 10.58
N ALA A 276 17.57 29.46 10.39
CA ALA A 276 16.51 29.29 11.40
C ALA A 276 15.65 30.55 11.61
N GLY A 277 14.41 30.35 12.06
CA GLY A 277 13.38 31.37 12.27
C GLY A 277 12.00 30.90 11.82
N ASP A 278 10.97 31.74 12.02
CA ASP A 278 9.59 31.39 11.71
C ASP A 278 9.37 31.14 10.20
N ALA A 279 8.54 30.14 9.89
CA ALA A 279 8.10 29.81 8.55
C ALA A 279 6.69 30.39 8.25
N PHE A 280 6.39 30.63 6.97
CA PHE A 280 5.05 30.99 6.52
C PHE A 280 4.72 30.38 5.15
N PRO A 281 3.44 30.08 4.86
CA PRO A 281 3.03 29.49 3.59
C PRO A 281 3.02 30.53 2.47
N ILE A 282 3.38 30.08 1.26
CA ILE A 282 3.36 30.86 0.02
C ILE A 282 2.43 30.26 -1.05
N SER A 283 1.83 29.09 -0.80
CA SER A 283 0.74 28.51 -1.58
C SER A 283 -0.37 27.99 -0.66
N TYR A 284 -1.57 27.79 -1.21
CA TYR A 284 -2.75 27.33 -0.48
C TYR A 284 -3.62 26.46 -1.39
N GLY A 285 -4.29 25.46 -0.83
CA GLY A 285 -5.18 24.56 -1.54
C GLY A 285 -5.46 23.27 -0.77
N GLU A 286 -6.48 22.53 -1.20
CA GLU A 286 -6.80 21.19 -0.70
C GLU A 286 -6.27 20.14 -1.70
N PHE A 287 -4.94 20.22 -1.90
CA PHE A 287 -4.13 19.44 -2.83
C PHE A 287 -2.64 19.65 -2.51
N ASP A 288 -1.78 18.71 -2.86
CA ASP A 288 -0.34 18.82 -2.65
C ASP A 288 0.33 19.76 -3.67
N ASN A 289 1.22 20.63 -3.17
CA ASN A 289 2.27 21.32 -3.91
C ASN A 289 3.61 20.92 -3.27
N THR A 290 4.48 20.24 -4.03
CA THR A 290 5.68 19.54 -3.52
C THR A 290 6.91 19.73 -4.42
N SER A 291 8.07 19.25 -3.96
CA SER A 291 9.34 19.31 -4.71
C SER A 291 9.73 20.70 -5.26
N PRO A 292 9.67 21.78 -4.44
CA PRO A 292 9.96 23.13 -4.91
C PRO A 292 11.43 23.33 -5.27
N ARG A 293 11.70 24.09 -6.35
CA ARG A 293 13.05 24.48 -6.80
C ARG A 293 13.10 25.96 -7.18
N TRP A 294 14.04 26.71 -6.62
CA TRP A 294 14.25 28.11 -6.98
C TRP A 294 14.87 28.26 -8.37
N SER A 295 14.38 29.24 -9.14
CA SER A 295 15.07 29.69 -10.35
C SER A 295 16.42 30.31 -9.98
N PRO A 296 17.49 30.11 -10.77
CA PRO A 296 18.78 30.75 -10.55
C PRO A 296 18.74 32.28 -10.45
N ASP A 297 17.80 32.93 -11.14
CA ASP A 297 17.58 34.38 -11.05
C ASP A 297 16.82 34.84 -9.80
N GLY A 298 16.22 33.92 -9.04
CA GLY A 298 15.51 34.22 -7.79
C GLY A 298 14.14 34.85 -7.97
N THR A 299 13.57 34.82 -9.17
CA THR A 299 12.27 35.42 -9.50
C THR A 299 11.11 34.41 -9.50
N LYS A 300 11.40 33.10 -9.54
CA LYS A 300 10.40 32.04 -9.65
C LYS A 300 10.75 30.82 -8.79
N ILE A 301 9.74 30.02 -8.46
CA ILE A 301 9.86 28.68 -7.87
C ILE A 301 9.10 27.71 -8.79
N ALA A 302 9.75 26.64 -9.23
CA ALA A 302 9.09 25.52 -9.92
C ALA A 302 8.69 24.45 -8.89
N PHE A 303 7.57 23.77 -9.07
CA PHE A 303 7.08 22.74 -8.13
C PHE A 303 6.13 21.76 -8.84
N ILE A 304 5.89 20.62 -8.21
CA ILE A 304 4.92 19.61 -8.67
C ILE A 304 3.61 19.80 -7.91
N SER A 305 2.48 19.74 -8.61
CA SER A 305 1.15 19.84 -8.02
C SER A 305 0.27 18.66 -8.43
N ASN A 306 -0.60 18.18 -7.55
CA ASN A 306 -1.66 17.21 -7.89
C ASN A 306 -3.08 17.82 -7.80
N ARG A 307 -3.19 19.14 -7.97
CA ARG A 307 -4.48 19.86 -7.89
C ARG A 307 -5.55 19.31 -8.83
N ASP A 308 -5.16 18.88 -10.02
CA ASP A 308 -6.03 18.28 -11.04
C ASP A 308 -6.04 16.74 -10.97
N GLY A 309 -5.72 16.17 -9.81
CA GLY A 309 -5.68 14.73 -9.53
C GLY A 309 -4.34 14.08 -9.91
N ASN A 310 -3.95 14.21 -11.18
CA ASN A 310 -2.64 13.78 -11.66
C ASN A 310 -1.54 14.82 -11.36
N THR A 311 -0.28 14.38 -11.36
CA THR A 311 0.91 15.23 -11.23
C THR A 311 1.07 16.21 -12.40
N SER A 312 1.35 17.47 -12.08
CA SER A 312 1.51 18.59 -13.03
C SER A 312 2.67 19.49 -12.62
N LEU A 313 3.36 20.10 -13.58
CA LEU A 313 4.50 20.99 -13.33
C LEU A 313 4.05 22.46 -13.34
N TRP A 314 4.33 23.17 -12.26
CA TRP A 314 3.93 24.58 -12.10
C TRP A 314 5.13 25.47 -11.80
N ILE A 315 4.99 26.76 -12.13
CA ILE A 315 5.89 27.83 -11.70
C ILE A 315 5.10 28.91 -10.93
N GLN A 316 5.70 29.45 -9.87
CA GLN A 316 5.17 30.57 -9.10
C GLN A 316 6.15 31.75 -9.12
N ALA A 317 5.67 32.96 -9.44
CA ALA A 317 6.45 34.19 -9.36
C ALA A 317 6.66 34.63 -7.89
N ILE A 318 7.87 35.07 -7.54
CA ILE A 318 8.21 35.54 -6.21
C ILE A 318 9.16 36.76 -6.26
N PRO A 319 8.76 37.95 -5.76
CA PRO A 319 7.43 38.30 -5.25
C PRO A 319 6.38 38.36 -6.38
N GLY A 320 5.11 38.15 -6.04
CA GLY A 320 3.98 38.30 -6.98
C GLY A 320 2.88 37.26 -6.75
N GLY A 321 3.25 35.99 -6.57
CA GLY A 321 2.32 34.89 -6.30
C GLY A 321 1.58 34.34 -7.52
N GLU A 322 1.76 34.93 -8.71
CA GLU A 322 1.22 34.40 -9.97
C GLU A 322 1.71 32.96 -10.19
N GLN A 323 0.79 32.03 -10.41
CA GLN A 323 1.08 30.64 -10.73
C GLN A 323 0.74 30.33 -12.20
N THR A 324 1.57 29.56 -12.87
CA THR A 324 1.35 29.11 -14.26
C THR A 324 1.78 27.65 -14.42
N GLU A 325 0.97 26.86 -15.11
CA GLU A 325 1.29 25.47 -15.45
C GLU A 325 2.23 25.40 -16.67
N VAL A 326 3.21 24.50 -16.63
CA VAL A 326 4.16 24.22 -17.72
C VAL A 326 3.66 23.02 -18.53
N VAL A 327 2.68 23.26 -19.40
CA VAL A 327 1.96 22.20 -20.15
C VAL A 327 2.74 21.70 -21.37
N ALA A 328 3.02 20.40 -21.43
CA ALA A 328 3.62 19.74 -22.59
C ALA A 328 2.57 19.36 -23.65
N ARG A 329 2.15 20.31 -24.50
CA ARG A 329 1.13 20.07 -25.57
C ARG A 329 1.69 19.36 -26.81
N THR A 330 3.00 19.30 -26.97
CA THR A 330 3.66 18.58 -28.06
C THR A 330 4.94 17.96 -27.55
N ARG A 331 5.13 16.66 -27.80
CA ARG A 331 6.27 15.89 -27.33
C ARG A 331 7.15 15.48 -28.51
N LYS A 332 8.41 15.88 -28.48
CA LYS A 332 9.45 15.46 -29.44
C LYS A 332 10.21 14.28 -28.85
N TYR A 333 9.89 13.08 -29.31
CA TYR A 333 10.48 11.83 -28.84
C TYR A 333 11.84 11.54 -29.51
N LEU A 334 12.69 10.74 -28.83
CA LEU A 334 13.97 10.24 -29.36
C LEU A 334 13.85 8.91 -30.12
N LYS A 335 12.76 8.16 -29.88
CA LYS A 335 12.42 6.91 -30.57
C LYS A 335 11.25 7.15 -31.55
N PRO A 336 11.11 6.35 -32.62
CA PRO A 336 9.88 6.29 -33.40
C PRO A 336 8.72 5.83 -32.51
N MET A 337 7.60 6.57 -32.55
CA MET A 337 6.40 6.30 -31.76
C MET A 337 5.21 6.04 -32.67
N GLY A 338 4.22 5.33 -32.16
CA GLY A 338 2.87 5.26 -32.75
C GLY A 338 1.81 5.45 -31.68
N ARG A 339 0.56 5.18 -32.06
CA ARG A 339 -0.60 5.26 -31.16
C ARG A 339 -1.31 3.92 -31.07
N LEU A 340 -1.82 3.62 -29.88
CA LEU A 340 -2.76 2.54 -29.64
C LEU A 340 -4.11 3.18 -29.31
N ALA A 341 -5.15 2.87 -30.09
CA ALA A 341 -6.54 3.10 -29.76
C ALA A 341 -7.14 1.79 -29.23
N LEU A 342 -7.41 1.75 -27.93
CA LEU A 342 -7.95 0.59 -27.22
C LEU A 342 -9.45 0.79 -26.97
N HIS A 343 -10.24 -0.24 -27.25
CA HIS A 343 -11.64 -0.36 -26.83
C HIS A 343 -11.83 -1.63 -26.02
N VAL A 344 -12.42 -1.52 -24.82
CA VAL A 344 -12.76 -2.67 -23.96
C VAL A 344 -14.27 -2.76 -23.87
N ILE A 345 -14.83 -3.91 -24.26
CA ILE A 345 -16.28 -4.09 -24.40
C ILE A 345 -16.80 -5.37 -23.75
N ASP A 346 -18.05 -5.31 -23.27
CA ASP A 346 -18.78 -6.46 -22.74
C ASP A 346 -19.27 -7.41 -23.84
N SER A 347 -19.93 -8.50 -23.43
CA SER A 347 -20.52 -9.50 -24.33
C SER A 347 -21.65 -8.98 -25.23
N ARG A 348 -22.16 -7.76 -24.98
CA ARG A 348 -23.17 -7.06 -25.80
C ARG A 348 -22.54 -5.99 -26.70
N GLY A 349 -21.22 -5.78 -26.60
CA GLY A 349 -20.48 -4.76 -27.34
C GLY A 349 -20.55 -3.35 -26.74
N LYS A 350 -21.02 -3.20 -25.49
CA LYS A 350 -21.00 -1.91 -24.78
C LYS A 350 -19.58 -1.66 -24.22
N PRO A 351 -19.01 -0.45 -24.35
CA PRO A 351 -17.84 -0.04 -23.56
C PRO A 351 -18.07 -0.22 -22.06
N VAL A 352 -17.07 -0.74 -21.37
CA VAL A 352 -17.08 -1.01 -19.91
C VAL A 352 -15.72 -0.66 -19.31
N ALA A 353 -15.70 -0.21 -18.07
CA ALA A 353 -14.45 0.10 -17.40
C ALA A 353 -13.61 -1.15 -17.16
N ALA A 354 -12.29 -1.00 -17.13
CA ALA A 354 -11.35 -2.09 -16.88
C ALA A 354 -9.97 -1.56 -16.46
N ARG A 355 -9.22 -2.37 -15.71
CA ARG A 355 -7.78 -2.19 -15.51
C ARG A 355 -7.01 -2.70 -16.72
N VAL A 356 -6.02 -1.93 -17.17
CA VAL A 356 -5.24 -2.19 -18.38
C VAL A 356 -3.74 -2.10 -18.08
N PHE A 357 -2.99 -3.12 -18.50
CA PHE A 357 -1.53 -3.14 -18.51
C PHE A 357 -1.05 -3.02 -19.96
N VAL A 358 -0.20 -2.04 -20.28
CA VAL A 358 0.41 -1.91 -21.61
C VAL A 358 1.92 -1.88 -21.49
N THR A 359 2.59 -2.90 -22.04
CA THR A 359 4.06 -3.09 -21.94
C THR A 359 4.67 -3.17 -23.33
N GLY A 360 5.66 -2.31 -23.61
CA GLY A 360 6.41 -2.34 -24.87
C GLY A 360 7.48 -3.44 -24.89
N ALA A 361 8.01 -3.73 -26.09
CA ALA A 361 9.10 -4.70 -26.27
C ALA A 361 10.42 -4.35 -25.54
N ASP A 362 10.58 -3.12 -25.03
CA ASP A 362 11.69 -2.73 -24.15
C ASP A 362 11.38 -2.93 -22.65
N GLY A 363 10.25 -3.56 -22.31
CA GLY A 363 9.81 -3.87 -20.95
C GLY A 363 9.22 -2.69 -20.19
N ARG A 364 9.13 -1.51 -20.82
CA ARG A 364 8.57 -0.30 -20.20
C ARG A 364 7.05 -0.25 -20.35
N ALA A 365 6.39 0.27 -19.32
CA ALA A 365 4.96 0.50 -19.31
C ALA A 365 4.56 1.77 -20.08
N SER A 366 3.30 1.85 -20.48
CA SER A 366 2.70 3.03 -21.12
C SER A 366 1.22 3.18 -20.74
N ALA A 367 0.73 4.41 -20.71
CA ALA A 367 -0.65 4.77 -20.40
C ALA A 367 -1.04 6.03 -21.19
N PRO A 368 -2.33 6.43 -21.24
CA PRO A 368 -2.76 7.74 -21.69
C PRO A 368 -2.03 8.88 -20.94
N ASP A 369 -1.91 10.04 -21.57
CA ASP A 369 -1.08 11.15 -21.06
C ASP A 369 -1.65 11.80 -19.78
N ASP A 370 -2.92 11.57 -19.49
CA ASP A 370 -3.73 12.07 -18.38
C ASP A 370 -4.06 11.00 -17.32
N ALA A 371 -4.04 9.71 -17.69
CA ALA A 371 -4.35 8.59 -16.80
C ALA A 371 -3.36 8.46 -15.63
N TRP A 372 -3.81 7.95 -14.49
CA TRP A 372 -2.91 7.58 -13.40
C TRP A 372 -2.21 6.26 -13.71
N MET A 373 -0.94 6.18 -13.34
CA MET A 373 -0.14 4.97 -13.48
C MET A 373 0.06 4.38 -12.08
N HIS A 374 -0.51 3.20 -11.89
CA HIS A 374 -0.34 2.41 -10.68
C HIS A 374 0.64 1.26 -10.95
N ALA A 375 1.24 0.72 -9.89
CA ALA A 375 2.15 -0.42 -9.95
C ALA A 375 2.11 -1.22 -8.66
N ASP A 376 2.48 -2.50 -8.74
CA ASP A 376 2.65 -3.35 -7.56
C ASP A 376 3.85 -2.91 -6.68
N ASP A 377 3.82 -3.22 -5.38
CA ASP A 377 4.93 -2.97 -4.43
C ASP A 377 5.95 -4.13 -4.35
N SER A 378 5.58 -5.28 -4.91
CA SER A 378 6.32 -6.53 -4.85
C SER A 378 5.97 -7.41 -6.05
N PHE A 379 6.92 -8.14 -6.63
CA PHE A 379 6.64 -9.00 -7.79
C PHE A 379 7.67 -10.13 -7.97
N ASP A 380 7.34 -11.13 -8.79
CA ASP A 380 8.32 -12.14 -9.22
C ASP A 380 9.15 -11.60 -10.39
N ARG A 381 10.43 -11.34 -10.11
CA ARG A 381 11.42 -10.82 -11.08
C ARG A 381 11.81 -11.82 -12.17
N SER A 382 11.39 -13.09 -12.06
CA SER A 382 11.55 -14.08 -13.13
C SER A 382 10.47 -13.96 -14.22
N GLU A 383 9.33 -13.34 -13.93
CA GLU A 383 8.26 -13.09 -14.91
C GLU A 383 8.51 -11.83 -15.76
N ARG A 384 9.12 -10.80 -15.18
CA ARG A 384 9.17 -9.44 -15.73
C ARG A 384 10.34 -8.63 -15.15
N PRO A 385 10.89 -7.62 -15.88
CA PRO A 385 11.98 -6.80 -15.38
C PRO A 385 11.56 -5.72 -14.37
N PHE A 386 10.32 -5.24 -14.48
CA PHE A 386 9.72 -4.18 -13.66
C PHE A 386 8.35 -4.64 -13.10
N GLU A 387 7.86 -3.90 -12.12
CA GLU A 387 6.54 -4.02 -11.50
C GLU A 387 5.42 -4.10 -12.55
N ALA A 388 4.33 -4.78 -12.23
CA ALA A 388 3.15 -4.80 -13.09
C ALA A 388 2.44 -3.43 -13.04
N HIS A 389 2.77 -2.56 -13.99
CA HIS A 389 2.20 -1.22 -14.09
C HIS A 389 0.88 -1.24 -14.88
N TYR A 390 -0.12 -0.50 -14.39
CA TYR A 390 -1.46 -0.43 -14.99
C TYR A 390 -2.08 0.97 -14.87
N PHE A 391 -3.14 1.18 -15.66
CA PHE A 391 -4.05 2.31 -15.55
C PHE A 391 -5.48 1.84 -15.77
N ASP A 392 -6.46 2.63 -15.35
CA ASP A 392 -7.88 2.32 -15.51
C ASP A 392 -8.44 3.02 -16.75
N THR A 393 -9.30 2.33 -17.50
CA THR A 393 -10.04 2.90 -18.64
C THR A 393 -11.54 2.83 -18.41
N MET A 394 -12.28 3.81 -18.90
CA MET A 394 -13.75 3.77 -19.00
C MET A 394 -14.26 3.06 -20.27
N GLY A 395 -13.49 2.09 -20.77
CA GLY A 395 -13.80 1.28 -21.96
C GLY A 395 -13.29 1.82 -23.29
N THR A 396 -12.62 2.97 -23.31
CA THR A 396 -11.85 3.47 -24.48
C THR A 396 -10.67 4.31 -24.02
N SER A 397 -9.50 4.10 -24.63
CA SER A 397 -8.27 4.84 -24.35
C SER A 397 -7.46 5.07 -25.63
N GLU A 398 -6.81 6.22 -25.75
CA GLU A 398 -5.76 6.46 -26.75
C GLU A 398 -4.45 6.77 -26.03
N LEU A 399 -3.37 6.09 -26.40
CA LEU A 399 -2.05 6.28 -25.79
C LEU A 399 -0.92 6.26 -26.82
N THR A 400 0.12 7.06 -26.55
CA THR A 400 1.34 7.10 -27.36
C THR A 400 2.31 6.04 -26.85
N VAL A 401 2.77 5.15 -27.73
CA VAL A 401 3.61 3.99 -27.37
C VAL A 401 4.78 3.86 -28.35
N PRO A 402 5.92 3.26 -27.95
CA PRO A 402 7.03 2.99 -28.86
C PRO A 402 6.58 2.12 -30.04
N ALA A 403 7.13 2.37 -31.23
CA ALA A 403 6.88 1.51 -32.39
C ALA A 403 7.52 0.11 -32.20
N GLY A 404 6.82 -0.93 -32.64
CA GLY A 404 7.14 -2.34 -32.45
C GLY A 404 5.99 -3.11 -31.80
N THR A 405 6.28 -4.31 -31.31
CA THR A 405 5.28 -5.16 -30.64
C THR A 405 5.01 -4.65 -29.21
N VAL A 406 3.72 -4.58 -28.86
CA VAL A 406 3.22 -4.16 -27.54
C VAL A 406 2.29 -5.24 -27.00
N GLN A 407 2.49 -5.62 -25.73
CA GLN A 407 1.59 -6.48 -24.98
C GLN A 407 0.51 -5.60 -24.32
N VAL A 408 -0.76 -6.01 -24.44
CA VAL A 408 -1.92 -5.36 -23.82
C VAL A 408 -2.71 -6.42 -23.05
N ASP A 409 -2.72 -6.30 -21.74
CA ASP A 409 -3.47 -7.17 -20.84
C ASP A 409 -4.60 -6.39 -20.16
N VAL A 410 -5.78 -7.01 -20.03
CA VAL A 410 -7.00 -6.35 -19.53
C VAL A 410 -7.71 -7.23 -18.50
N MET A 411 -8.13 -6.61 -17.40
CA MET A 411 -8.85 -7.25 -16.30
C MET A 411 -10.04 -6.39 -15.86
N ARG A 412 -11.13 -7.04 -15.43
CA ARG A 412 -12.30 -6.41 -14.83
C ARG A 412 -12.83 -7.33 -13.73
N GLY A 413 -12.37 -7.15 -12.50
CA GLY A 413 -12.73 -8.02 -11.37
C GLY A 413 -12.36 -9.50 -11.58
N PHE A 414 -13.03 -10.39 -10.85
CA PHE A 414 -12.77 -11.84 -10.86
C PHE A 414 -13.83 -12.65 -11.61
N GLU A 415 -14.96 -12.02 -11.95
CA GLU A 415 -16.06 -12.63 -12.70
C GLU A 415 -15.73 -12.77 -14.20
N TYR A 416 -14.81 -11.95 -14.70
CA TYR A 416 -14.37 -11.94 -16.09
C TYR A 416 -12.99 -12.58 -16.26
N ALA A 417 -12.74 -13.14 -17.44
CA ALA A 417 -11.44 -13.66 -17.80
C ALA A 417 -10.40 -12.55 -17.95
N PHE A 418 -9.18 -12.84 -17.49
CA PHE A 418 -8.01 -12.05 -17.83
C PHE A 418 -7.68 -12.20 -19.31
N GLU A 419 -7.76 -11.10 -20.06
CA GLU A 419 -7.52 -11.09 -21.51
C GLU A 419 -6.13 -10.58 -21.82
N GLN A 420 -5.37 -11.30 -22.65
CA GLN A 420 -4.00 -10.94 -23.05
C GLN A 420 -3.90 -10.86 -24.57
N GLN A 421 -3.37 -9.76 -25.10
CA GLN A 421 -3.30 -9.48 -26.54
C GLN A 421 -1.93 -8.90 -26.93
N GLN A 422 -1.52 -9.14 -28.18
CA GLN A 422 -0.34 -8.50 -28.77
C GLN A 422 -0.74 -7.67 -29.99
N VAL A 423 -0.19 -6.47 -30.08
CA VAL A 423 -0.46 -5.52 -31.17
C VAL A 423 0.86 -4.97 -31.71
N GLU A 424 0.96 -4.87 -33.03
CA GLU A 424 2.14 -4.32 -33.71
C GLU A 424 1.91 -2.85 -34.05
N ILE A 425 2.71 -1.97 -33.46
CA ILE A 425 2.61 -0.52 -33.61
C ILE A 425 3.61 -0.04 -34.66
N LYS A 426 3.12 0.58 -35.74
CA LYS A 426 3.99 1.21 -36.75
C LYS A 426 4.24 2.69 -36.41
N PRO A 427 5.42 3.25 -36.72
CA PRO A 427 5.70 4.66 -36.53
C PRO A 427 4.65 5.57 -37.18
N ASP A 428 4.33 6.68 -36.52
CA ASP A 428 3.44 7.74 -36.99
C ASP A 428 2.04 7.25 -37.43
N SER A 429 1.55 6.16 -36.82
CA SER A 429 0.27 5.53 -37.14
C SER A 429 -0.50 5.09 -35.89
N THR A 430 -1.81 4.91 -36.04
CA THR A 430 -2.69 4.37 -34.98
C THR A 430 -3.03 2.90 -35.27
N ALA A 431 -2.67 2.01 -34.35
CA ALA A 431 -3.23 0.66 -34.28
C ALA A 431 -4.53 0.69 -33.47
N ASN A 432 -5.54 -0.06 -33.91
CA ASN A 432 -6.82 -0.19 -33.20
C ASN A 432 -6.92 -1.61 -32.62
N LEU A 433 -7.25 -1.71 -31.33
CA LEU A 433 -7.42 -2.98 -30.62
C LEU A 433 -8.77 -2.97 -29.91
N THR A 434 -9.55 -4.03 -30.09
CA THR A 434 -10.80 -4.26 -29.37
C THR A 434 -10.68 -5.53 -28.53
N VAL A 435 -10.85 -5.40 -27.22
CA VAL A 435 -10.80 -6.50 -26.26
C VAL A 435 -12.22 -6.81 -25.80
N HIS A 436 -12.65 -8.06 -26.00
CA HIS A 436 -13.96 -8.56 -25.59
C HIS A 436 -13.83 -9.31 -24.26
N LEU A 437 -14.40 -8.78 -23.19
CA LEU A 437 -14.35 -9.42 -21.87
C LEU A 437 -15.29 -10.62 -21.81
N ARG A 438 -14.76 -11.79 -21.44
CA ARG A 438 -15.55 -13.03 -21.28
C ARG A 438 -15.93 -13.27 -19.83
N LEU A 439 -17.23 -13.36 -19.52
CA LEU A 439 -17.72 -13.77 -18.19
C LEU A 439 -17.39 -15.25 -17.94
N MET A 440 -16.88 -15.57 -16.74
CA MET A 440 -16.45 -16.93 -16.33
C MET A 440 -17.42 -17.63 -15.36
N ILE A 441 -18.28 -16.88 -14.67
CA ILE A 441 -19.22 -17.44 -13.70
C ILE A 441 -20.54 -17.94 -14.34
N PRO A 442 -21.08 -19.09 -13.90
CA PRO A 442 -22.31 -19.67 -14.46
C PRO A 442 -23.59 -19.29 -13.70
N TYR A 443 -23.52 -18.51 -12.64
CA TYR A 443 -24.64 -18.07 -11.79
C TYR A 443 -24.96 -16.60 -12.01
N GLU A 444 -26.18 -16.17 -11.65
CA GLU A 444 -26.56 -14.76 -11.78
C GLU A 444 -25.82 -13.89 -10.74
N PRO A 445 -25.15 -12.80 -11.15
CA PRO A 445 -24.46 -11.90 -10.22
C PRO A 445 -25.38 -11.25 -9.18
N ALA A 446 -26.68 -11.17 -9.46
CA ALA A 446 -27.66 -10.44 -8.65
C ALA A 446 -27.93 -11.02 -7.23
N GLU A 447 -27.46 -12.24 -6.93
CA GLU A 447 -27.53 -12.81 -5.56
C GLU A 447 -26.28 -12.53 -4.71
N TRP A 448 -25.15 -12.13 -5.31
CA TRP A 448 -23.87 -11.96 -4.61
C TRP A 448 -23.24 -10.60 -4.90
N VAL A 449 -23.34 -9.68 -3.94
CA VAL A 449 -22.78 -8.32 -4.04
C VAL A 449 -21.36 -8.30 -3.48
N SER A 450 -20.42 -7.86 -4.32
CA SER A 450 -19.01 -7.65 -3.95
C SER A 450 -18.80 -6.34 -3.21
N GLY A 451 -17.88 -6.32 -2.25
CA GLY A 451 -17.37 -5.06 -1.73
C GLY A 451 -16.00 -5.22 -1.05
N ASP A 452 -15.31 -4.10 -0.93
CA ASP A 452 -14.08 -3.94 -0.17
C ASP A 452 -14.44 -3.22 1.13
N VAL A 453 -14.22 -3.86 2.28
CA VAL A 453 -14.51 -3.24 3.59
C VAL A 453 -13.40 -2.31 4.08
N HIS A 454 -12.30 -2.17 3.32
CA HIS A 454 -11.15 -1.38 3.75
C HIS A 454 -10.36 -0.79 2.57
N ALA A 455 -10.74 0.42 2.18
CA ALA A 455 -9.94 1.30 1.32
C ALA A 455 -9.65 2.64 2.02
N HIS A 456 -8.74 3.42 1.45
CA HIS A 456 -8.45 4.81 1.82
C HIS A 456 -8.36 5.65 0.54
N MET A 457 -9.27 6.61 0.36
CA MET A 457 -9.35 7.44 -0.85
C MET A 457 -8.08 8.27 -1.04
N ASN A 458 -7.69 9.06 -0.03
CA ASN A 458 -6.41 9.74 0.05
C ASN A 458 -5.66 9.37 1.33
N TYR A 459 -4.34 9.28 1.24
CA TYR A 459 -3.50 9.02 2.40
C TYR A 459 -2.26 9.91 2.41
N ALA A 460 -1.29 9.62 1.55
CA ALA A 460 -0.15 10.50 1.30
C ALA A 460 0.54 10.25 -0.05
N GLY A 461 -0.15 9.60 -0.99
CA GLY A 461 0.40 9.22 -2.28
C GLY A 461 0.71 10.37 -3.23
N THR A 462 1.13 10.00 -4.42
CA THR A 462 1.55 10.88 -5.51
C THR A 462 0.37 11.67 -6.09
N TYR A 463 -0.80 11.03 -6.17
CA TYR A 463 -2.00 11.58 -6.77
C TYR A 463 -2.94 12.24 -5.75
N ARG A 464 -4.06 12.81 -6.20
CA ARG A 464 -5.14 13.30 -5.34
C ARG A 464 -6.48 12.74 -5.83
N ASN A 465 -7.08 11.90 -5.01
CA ASN A 465 -8.32 11.19 -5.32
C ASN A 465 -9.56 11.97 -4.90
N THR A 466 -10.67 11.64 -5.54
CA THR A 466 -12.00 12.15 -5.20
C THR A 466 -12.99 10.99 -5.19
N ALA A 467 -14.15 11.21 -4.57
CA ALA A 467 -15.19 10.20 -4.45
C ALA A 467 -15.62 9.65 -5.83
N GLU A 468 -15.72 10.54 -6.82
CA GLU A 468 -16.04 10.20 -8.20
C GLU A 468 -14.97 9.30 -8.84
N HIS A 469 -13.69 9.63 -8.68
CA HIS A 469 -12.60 8.83 -9.26
C HIS A 469 -12.37 7.51 -8.52
N LEU A 470 -12.64 7.43 -7.20
CA LEU A 470 -12.64 6.16 -6.46
C LEU A 470 -13.79 5.24 -6.93
N VAL A 471 -14.95 5.80 -7.29
CA VAL A 471 -16.05 5.05 -7.93
C VAL A 471 -15.66 4.59 -9.36
N GLU A 472 -14.90 5.38 -10.12
CA GLU A 472 -14.34 4.96 -11.41
C GLU A 472 -13.33 3.81 -11.25
N GLN A 473 -12.45 3.85 -10.24
CA GLN A 473 -11.55 2.74 -9.88
C GLN A 473 -12.34 1.48 -9.49
N ALA A 474 -13.47 1.63 -8.76
CA ALA A 474 -14.35 0.51 -8.41
C ALA A 474 -15.08 -0.10 -9.62
N ASP A 475 -15.50 0.70 -10.61
CA ASP A 475 -16.07 0.19 -11.86
C ASP A 475 -15.02 -0.60 -12.68
N ALA A 476 -13.79 -0.08 -12.79
CA ALA A 476 -12.69 -0.80 -13.45
C ALA A 476 -12.44 -2.20 -12.84
N GLU A 477 -12.59 -2.35 -11.52
CA GLU A 477 -12.47 -3.63 -10.81
C GLU A 477 -13.79 -4.40 -10.61
N ASN A 478 -14.91 -3.93 -11.18
CA ASN A 478 -16.24 -4.55 -11.06
C ASN A 478 -16.67 -4.79 -9.60
N LEU A 479 -16.41 -3.81 -8.75
CA LEU A 479 -16.62 -3.83 -7.31
C LEU A 479 -17.88 -3.02 -6.96
N ALA A 480 -18.87 -3.64 -6.31
CA ALA A 480 -20.15 -2.96 -6.07
C ALA A 480 -20.15 -2.05 -4.84
N ILE A 481 -19.37 -2.31 -3.80
CA ILE A 481 -19.33 -1.47 -2.59
C ILE A 481 -17.87 -1.17 -2.18
N VAL A 482 -17.59 0.09 -1.86
CA VAL A 482 -16.33 0.54 -1.26
C VAL A 482 -16.63 1.21 0.08
N GLU A 483 -16.06 0.67 1.15
CA GLU A 483 -15.97 1.36 2.45
C GLU A 483 -14.60 2.07 2.51
N ASP A 484 -14.62 3.38 2.26
CA ASP A 484 -13.48 4.28 2.43
C ASP A 484 -13.32 4.61 3.92
N LEU A 485 -12.37 3.95 4.57
CA LEU A 485 -12.11 4.09 5.99
C LEU A 485 -11.22 5.30 6.25
N ILE A 486 -11.81 6.39 6.73
CA ILE A 486 -11.06 7.59 7.09
C ILE A 486 -10.14 7.27 8.28
N VAL A 487 -8.84 7.56 8.14
CA VAL A 487 -7.74 7.07 9.01
C VAL A 487 -6.77 8.20 9.39
N ASN A 488 -6.11 8.08 10.54
CA ASN A 488 -5.03 9.01 10.92
C ASN A 488 -3.66 8.60 10.34
N LYS A 489 -2.91 9.58 9.83
CA LYS A 489 -1.54 9.39 9.36
C LYS A 489 -0.62 10.50 9.91
N GLU A 490 0.28 10.11 10.81
CA GLU A 490 1.01 11.02 11.71
C GLU A 490 0.05 11.99 12.45
N GLN A 491 0.14 13.29 12.13
CA GLN A 491 -0.67 14.37 12.71
C GLN A 491 -1.86 14.76 11.81
N ARG A 492 -2.13 14.00 10.75
CA ARG A 492 -3.18 14.24 9.76
C ARG A 492 -4.29 13.22 9.92
N VAL A 493 -5.49 13.58 9.50
CA VAL A 493 -6.57 12.65 9.17
C VAL A 493 -7.04 13.08 7.77
N PRO A 494 -6.47 12.52 6.68
CA PRO A 494 -6.94 12.78 5.33
C PRO A 494 -8.43 12.49 5.19
N ASP A 495 -9.12 13.21 4.31
CA ASP A 495 -10.54 13.04 4.01
C ASP A 495 -11.52 13.14 5.20
N ILE A 496 -11.11 13.63 6.39
CA ILE A 496 -12.01 13.80 7.54
C ILE A 496 -13.19 14.76 7.24
N GLU A 497 -13.02 15.69 6.31
CA GLU A 497 -14.08 16.56 5.80
C GLU A 497 -15.10 15.86 4.88
N ARG A 498 -14.83 14.61 4.46
CA ARG A 498 -15.69 13.78 3.61
C ARG A 498 -16.62 12.88 4.40
N PHE A 499 -16.35 12.66 5.68
CA PHE A 499 -17.21 11.83 6.53
C PHE A 499 -18.68 12.27 6.46
N MET A 500 -19.57 11.34 6.12
CA MET A 500 -21.01 11.54 6.12
C MET A 500 -21.77 10.25 6.46
N PRO A 501 -22.92 10.35 7.14
CA PRO A 501 -23.64 9.19 7.69
C PRO A 501 -24.55 8.46 6.68
N HIS A 502 -24.24 8.58 5.39
CA HIS A 502 -24.99 8.01 4.27
C HIS A 502 -24.03 7.81 3.09
N PRO A 503 -24.39 7.02 2.05
CA PRO A 503 -23.55 6.89 0.85
C PRO A 503 -23.18 8.26 0.25
N ASP A 504 -21.96 8.37 -0.27
CA ASP A 504 -21.46 9.60 -0.89
C ASP A 504 -22.21 9.88 -2.22
N PRO A 505 -22.51 11.15 -2.56
CA PRO A 505 -23.18 11.53 -3.81
C PRO A 505 -22.53 11.05 -5.12
N ALA A 506 -21.26 10.63 -5.11
CA ALA A 506 -20.58 9.98 -6.24
C ALA A 506 -21.11 8.55 -6.52
N SER A 507 -21.81 7.94 -5.56
CA SER A 507 -22.40 6.61 -5.70
C SER A 507 -23.36 6.51 -6.90
N THR A 508 -23.39 5.35 -7.53
CA THR A 508 -24.23 5.04 -8.70
C THR A 508 -25.15 3.85 -8.41
N GLU A 509 -26.03 3.49 -9.35
CA GLU A 509 -26.88 2.29 -9.26
C GLU A 509 -26.08 0.96 -9.18
N GLN A 510 -24.78 0.98 -9.49
CA GLN A 510 -23.91 -0.21 -9.56
C GLN A 510 -22.73 -0.18 -8.58
N HIS A 511 -22.43 0.99 -8.01
CA HIS A 511 -21.26 1.23 -7.15
C HIS A 511 -21.64 2.17 -6.01
N LEU A 512 -21.64 1.68 -4.76
CA LEU A 512 -21.79 2.53 -3.56
C LEU A 512 -20.42 2.86 -2.99
N LEU A 513 -20.23 4.12 -2.61
CA LEU A 513 -19.11 4.59 -1.80
C LEU A 513 -19.65 5.05 -0.44
N LEU A 514 -19.02 4.58 0.64
CA LEU A 514 -19.33 4.96 2.02
C LEU A 514 -18.06 5.42 2.72
N HIS A 515 -18.19 6.39 3.63
CA HIS A 515 -17.08 6.88 4.44
C HIS A 515 -17.17 6.29 5.86
N GLY A 516 -16.42 5.21 6.08
CA GLY A 516 -16.23 4.58 7.38
C GLY A 516 -15.07 5.21 8.17
N GLN A 517 -14.57 4.49 9.16
CA GLN A 517 -13.39 4.88 9.93
C GLN A 517 -12.49 3.68 10.19
N GLU A 518 -11.18 3.84 9.99
CA GLU A 518 -10.20 2.95 10.60
C GLU A 518 -9.81 3.55 11.96
N PHE A 519 -10.18 2.88 13.06
CA PHE A 519 -9.65 3.26 14.37
C PHE A 519 -8.29 2.61 14.56
N HIS A 520 -7.25 3.40 14.31
CA HIS A 520 -5.90 2.92 14.03
C HIS A 520 -4.99 3.15 15.24
N THR A 521 -4.67 2.07 15.97
CA THR A 521 -3.79 2.09 17.16
C THR A 521 -2.67 1.08 17.06
N SER A 522 -1.44 1.59 17.08
CA SER A 522 -0.18 0.82 17.09
C SER A 522 0.00 -0.11 18.32
N TYR A 523 -0.95 -0.12 19.26
CA TYR A 523 -0.91 -0.95 20.46
C TYR A 523 -2.00 -2.03 20.45
N TRP A 524 -3.28 -1.65 20.34
CA TRP A 524 -4.40 -2.59 20.43
C TRP A 524 -4.75 -3.32 19.13
N GLY A 525 -4.16 -2.93 17.99
CA GLY A 525 -4.57 -3.41 16.66
C GLY A 525 -5.71 -2.54 16.11
N HIS A 526 -6.09 -2.73 14.86
CA HIS A 526 -6.93 -1.75 14.16
C HIS A 526 -8.38 -2.24 13.99
N LEU A 527 -9.33 -1.32 14.05
CA LEU A 527 -10.75 -1.59 13.81
C LEU A 527 -11.24 -0.93 12.53
N GLY A 528 -11.96 -1.69 11.70
CA GLY A 528 -12.78 -1.15 10.61
C GLY A 528 -14.20 -0.90 11.08
N LEU A 529 -14.61 0.37 11.10
CA LEU A 529 -15.92 0.83 11.56
C LEU A 529 -16.78 1.19 10.34
N LEU A 530 -17.64 0.26 9.91
CA LEU A 530 -18.45 0.40 8.71
C LEU A 530 -19.78 1.05 9.01
N ASN A 531 -20.23 2.01 8.18
CA ASN A 531 -21.54 2.66 8.28
C ASN A 531 -21.81 3.34 9.66
N LEU A 532 -20.94 4.27 10.06
CA LEU A 532 -21.17 5.17 11.21
C LEU A 532 -22.27 6.20 10.88
N THR A 533 -23.44 6.10 11.50
CA THR A 533 -24.63 6.89 11.10
C THR A 533 -24.79 8.26 11.78
N GLN A 534 -23.83 8.73 12.58
CA GLN A 534 -23.93 10.04 13.27
C GLN A 534 -22.66 10.89 13.15
N ASN A 535 -21.51 10.39 13.61
CA ASN A 535 -20.26 11.14 13.63
C ASN A 535 -19.02 10.24 13.63
N PHE A 536 -17.96 10.72 12.99
CA PHE A 536 -16.61 10.19 13.14
C PHE A 536 -16.19 10.19 14.63
N LEU A 537 -15.47 9.16 15.08
CA LEU A 537 -15.04 9.03 16.48
C LEU A 537 -13.70 9.73 16.71
N LEU A 538 -13.66 10.62 17.71
CA LEU A 538 -12.47 11.42 18.06
C LEU A 538 -12.09 11.26 19.55
N PRO A 539 -10.79 11.24 19.89
CA PRO A 539 -9.63 11.25 18.98
C PRO A 539 -9.57 9.95 18.16
N GLY A 540 -9.20 10.04 16.88
CA GLY A 540 -9.25 8.89 15.95
C GLY A 540 -8.19 7.80 16.18
N TYR A 541 -7.40 7.92 17.26
CA TYR A 541 -6.37 6.98 17.68
C TYR A 541 -6.10 7.11 19.18
N ALA A 542 -5.53 6.07 19.77
CA ALA A 542 -5.07 6.01 21.16
C ALA A 542 -3.71 5.30 21.25
N ALA A 543 -3.09 5.28 22.43
CA ALA A 543 -1.81 4.61 22.70
C ALA A 543 -0.61 5.11 21.87
N TYR A 544 -0.58 6.38 21.45
CA TYR A 544 0.52 6.98 20.68
C TYR A 544 1.58 7.66 21.56
N PRO A 545 2.80 7.11 21.73
CA PRO A 545 3.81 7.66 22.63
C PRO A 545 4.24 9.10 22.30
N ASN A 546 4.56 9.87 23.34
CA ASN A 546 4.91 11.30 23.29
C ASN A 546 3.87 12.21 22.60
N THR A 547 2.59 11.83 22.62
CA THR A 547 1.47 12.67 22.17
C THR A 547 0.46 12.90 23.30
N ALA A 548 -0.55 13.75 23.06
CA ALA A 548 -1.69 13.88 23.96
C ALA A 548 -2.57 12.60 24.02
N ALA A 549 -2.41 11.67 23.07
CA ALA A 549 -3.08 10.38 23.01
C ALA A 549 -2.19 9.22 23.49
N ALA A 550 -1.24 9.49 24.40
CA ALA A 550 -0.30 8.48 24.90
C ALA A 550 -0.90 7.46 25.89
N SER A 551 -2.06 7.75 26.50
CA SER A 551 -2.79 6.78 27.31
C SER A 551 -3.27 5.61 26.45
N LEU A 552 -3.33 4.41 27.05
CA LEU A 552 -3.90 3.24 26.39
C LEU A 552 -5.45 3.22 26.43
N PHE A 553 -6.08 4.29 26.91
CA PHE A 553 -7.52 4.49 26.87
C PHE A 553 -7.87 5.59 25.85
N PRO A 554 -8.95 5.44 25.05
CA PRO A 554 -9.84 4.28 24.95
C PRO A 554 -9.16 3.03 24.39
N THR A 555 -9.71 1.85 24.71
CA THR A 555 -9.34 0.58 24.06
C THR A 555 -10.27 0.29 22.87
N ASN A 556 -9.94 -0.70 22.05
CA ASN A 556 -10.76 -1.07 20.89
C ASN A 556 -12.17 -1.50 21.32
N ALA A 557 -12.31 -2.22 22.42
CA ALA A 557 -13.61 -2.52 23.01
C ALA A 557 -14.47 -1.28 23.31
N ASN A 558 -13.85 -0.17 23.75
CA ASN A 558 -14.58 1.06 24.06
C ASN A 558 -15.02 1.79 22.78
N VAL A 559 -14.17 1.77 21.74
CA VAL A 559 -14.49 2.34 20.43
C VAL A 559 -15.59 1.53 19.74
N ALA A 560 -15.54 0.20 19.84
CA ALA A 560 -16.55 -0.70 19.32
C ALA A 560 -17.93 -0.41 19.92
N ASP A 561 -18.03 -0.17 21.24
CA ASP A 561 -19.29 0.24 21.88
C ASP A 561 -19.82 1.57 21.31
N MET A 562 -18.97 2.58 21.13
CA MET A 562 -19.35 3.87 20.53
C MET A 562 -19.79 3.74 19.06
N ALA A 563 -19.20 2.81 18.31
CA ALA A 563 -19.58 2.52 16.93
C ALA A 563 -20.91 1.75 16.86
N HIS A 564 -21.12 0.76 17.74
CA HIS A 564 -22.38 0.01 17.87
C HIS A 564 -23.55 0.90 18.31
N GLU A 565 -23.31 1.93 19.14
CA GLU A 565 -24.31 2.96 19.47
C GLU A 565 -24.78 3.76 18.23
N GLN A 566 -23.95 3.86 17.19
CA GLN A 566 -24.30 4.44 15.88
C GLN A 566 -24.81 3.40 14.87
N GLY A 567 -24.98 2.14 15.25
CA GLY A 567 -25.42 1.05 14.37
C GLY A 567 -24.37 0.56 13.37
N ALA A 568 -23.11 0.94 13.53
CA ALA A 568 -22.01 0.48 12.69
C ALA A 568 -21.74 -1.03 12.84
N LEU A 569 -21.10 -1.62 11.83
CA LEU A 569 -20.44 -2.93 11.97
C LEU A 569 -18.98 -2.71 12.36
N VAL A 570 -18.52 -3.46 13.36
CA VAL A 570 -17.14 -3.39 13.85
C VAL A 570 -16.38 -4.64 13.44
N GLY A 571 -15.28 -4.50 12.73
CA GLY A 571 -14.39 -5.61 12.43
C GLY A 571 -12.94 -5.33 12.79
N TYR A 572 -12.14 -6.39 12.85
CA TYR A 572 -10.69 -6.30 12.89
C TYR A 572 -10.12 -6.38 11.48
N VAL A 573 -9.31 -5.39 11.14
CA VAL A 573 -8.73 -5.21 9.80
C VAL A 573 -7.25 -5.55 9.80
N HIS A 574 -6.79 -6.14 8.68
CA HIS A 574 -5.44 -6.69 8.42
C HIS A 574 -4.68 -7.15 9.70
N PRO A 575 -5.24 -8.05 10.51
CA PRO A 575 -4.89 -8.10 11.93
C PRO A 575 -3.57 -8.79 12.26
N LEU A 576 -3.03 -9.65 11.38
CA LEU A 576 -1.90 -10.53 11.67
C LEU A 576 -1.02 -10.87 10.45
N ASP A 577 0.18 -10.29 10.36
CA ASP A 577 1.21 -10.66 9.36
C ASP A 577 1.92 -11.99 9.66
N SER A 578 1.78 -12.52 10.87
CA SER A 578 2.40 -13.78 11.30
C SER A 578 1.59 -14.43 12.41
N PHE A 579 1.79 -15.73 12.63
CA PHE A 579 1.13 -16.45 13.72
C PHE A 579 1.76 -16.13 15.08
N PRO A 580 1.04 -15.47 16.02
CA PRO A 580 1.59 -15.14 17.32
C PRO A 580 1.64 -16.37 18.26
N ASP A 581 2.65 -16.41 19.13
CA ASP A 581 2.79 -17.40 20.18
C ASP A 581 2.80 -16.72 21.56
N PRO A 582 1.65 -16.63 22.26
CA PRO A 582 1.55 -16.05 23.59
C PRO A 582 2.49 -16.64 24.65
N THR A 583 3.06 -17.83 24.41
CA THR A 583 4.03 -18.46 25.32
C THR A 583 5.47 -18.00 25.07
N LYS A 584 5.80 -17.55 23.86
CA LYS A 584 7.15 -17.13 23.45
C LYS A 584 7.30 -15.63 23.23
N ASP A 585 6.29 -14.98 22.66
CA ASP A 585 6.41 -13.60 22.19
C ASP A 585 6.62 -12.64 23.37
N GLU A 586 7.60 -11.74 23.21
CA GLU A 586 8.00 -10.78 24.25
C GLU A 586 6.97 -9.66 24.42
N SER A 587 6.33 -9.26 23.32
CA SER A 587 5.23 -8.30 23.27
C SER A 587 4.08 -8.86 22.45
N LEU A 588 2.88 -8.81 23.01
CA LEU A 588 1.64 -9.19 22.34
C LEU A 588 0.53 -8.30 22.89
N THR A 589 0.22 -7.24 22.15
CA THR A 589 -0.62 -6.11 22.60
C THR A 589 -1.97 -6.02 21.90
N TYR A 590 -2.21 -6.79 20.83
CA TYR A 590 -3.48 -6.73 20.08
C TYR A 590 -4.67 -7.26 20.91
N GLU A 591 -5.75 -6.48 20.95
CA GLU A 591 -6.93 -6.70 21.82
C GLU A 591 -7.96 -7.67 21.22
N LEU A 592 -7.83 -8.05 19.94
CA LEU A 592 -8.73 -8.94 19.20
C LEU A 592 -9.32 -10.11 20.02
N PRO A 593 -8.55 -10.94 20.76
CA PRO A 593 -9.13 -12.02 21.55
C PRO A 593 -10.03 -11.55 22.69
N ALA A 594 -9.74 -10.38 23.28
CA ALA A 594 -10.58 -9.81 24.32
C ALA A 594 -11.89 -9.28 23.74
N ASP A 595 -11.81 -8.57 22.62
CA ASP A 595 -12.98 -7.97 21.95
C ASP A 595 -13.95 -9.01 21.43
N VAL A 596 -13.47 -10.08 20.79
CA VAL A 596 -14.30 -11.21 20.34
C VAL A 596 -14.97 -11.89 21.53
N ALA A 597 -14.27 -12.07 22.64
CA ALA A 597 -14.82 -12.67 23.86
C ALA A 597 -15.88 -11.80 24.55
N LEU A 598 -15.78 -10.48 24.41
CA LEU A 598 -16.74 -9.50 24.91
C LEU A 598 -17.89 -9.22 23.92
N GLY A 599 -17.87 -9.82 22.72
CA GLY A 599 -18.91 -9.66 21.70
C GLY A 599 -18.87 -8.33 20.95
N LYS A 600 -17.68 -7.72 20.82
CA LYS A 600 -17.45 -6.40 20.22
C LYS A 600 -17.19 -6.45 18.70
N VAL A 601 -16.98 -7.64 18.15
CA VAL A 601 -16.53 -7.84 16.76
C VAL A 601 -17.61 -8.57 15.96
N ASP A 602 -18.06 -7.96 14.86
CA ASP A 602 -19.07 -8.45 13.93
C ASP A 602 -18.49 -9.23 12.75
N TYR A 603 -17.26 -8.91 12.32
CA TYR A 603 -16.55 -9.57 11.23
C TYR A 603 -15.03 -9.52 11.43
N ILE A 604 -14.28 -10.32 10.67
CA ILE A 604 -12.81 -10.22 10.61
C ILE A 604 -12.34 -10.35 9.17
N GLU A 605 -11.36 -9.53 8.79
CA GLU A 605 -10.64 -9.66 7.52
C GLU A 605 -9.72 -10.88 7.56
N VAL A 606 -10.22 -12.05 7.15
CA VAL A 606 -9.38 -13.24 6.97
C VAL A 606 -8.56 -13.13 5.67
N VAL A 607 -9.01 -12.29 4.74
CA VAL A 607 -8.31 -11.96 3.50
C VAL A 607 -8.08 -10.45 3.46
N GLY A 608 -6.83 -10.00 3.45
CA GLY A 608 -6.52 -8.56 3.47
C GLY A 608 -5.06 -8.25 3.19
N PHE A 609 -4.57 -7.10 3.65
CA PHE A 609 -3.18 -6.70 3.42
C PHE A 609 -2.15 -7.60 4.11
N SER A 610 -2.52 -8.14 5.27
CA SER A 610 -1.71 -9.09 6.06
C SER A 610 -1.87 -10.55 5.60
N ASP A 611 -1.01 -11.44 6.11
CA ASP A 611 -1.00 -12.85 5.70
C ASP A 611 -2.31 -13.59 6.03
N HIS A 612 -3.03 -13.98 4.96
CA HIS A 612 -4.32 -14.67 4.98
C HIS A 612 -4.30 -15.95 5.83
N LYS A 613 -3.22 -16.74 5.73
CA LYS A 613 -3.07 -18.03 6.42
C LYS A 613 -2.84 -17.83 7.93
N SER A 614 -2.02 -16.86 8.32
CA SER A 614 -1.77 -16.48 9.72
C SER A 614 -3.03 -15.97 10.40
N THR A 615 -3.79 -15.12 9.72
CA THR A 615 -5.10 -14.66 10.23
C THR A 615 -6.10 -15.81 10.34
N ALA A 616 -6.18 -16.68 9.32
CA ALA A 616 -7.07 -17.85 9.33
C ALA A 616 -6.76 -18.82 10.48
N GLU A 617 -5.49 -19.08 10.80
CA GLU A 617 -5.09 -19.92 11.95
C GLU A 617 -5.64 -19.39 13.28
N VAL A 618 -5.55 -18.08 13.55
CA VAL A 618 -6.08 -17.48 14.78
C VAL A 618 -7.61 -17.41 14.76
N TRP A 619 -8.22 -17.10 13.61
CA TRP A 619 -9.67 -17.14 13.42
C TRP A 619 -10.25 -18.52 13.73
N TYR A 620 -9.64 -19.59 13.21
CA TYR A 620 -10.04 -20.97 13.49
C TYR A 620 -9.99 -21.31 14.99
N LYS A 621 -9.04 -20.74 15.73
CA LYS A 621 -8.96 -20.90 17.19
C LYS A 621 -10.11 -20.18 17.90
N LEU A 622 -10.47 -18.96 17.46
CA LEU A 622 -11.63 -18.24 18.00
C LEU A 622 -12.94 -19.02 17.74
N LEU A 623 -13.12 -19.54 16.52
CA LEU A 623 -14.26 -20.40 16.18
C LEU A 623 -14.27 -21.70 17.01
N ASN A 624 -13.11 -22.31 17.27
CA ASN A 624 -12.96 -23.46 18.17
C ASN A 624 -13.31 -23.15 19.65
N CYS A 625 -13.32 -21.89 20.07
CA CYS A 625 -13.84 -21.46 21.37
C CYS A 625 -15.37 -21.26 21.39
N GLY A 626 -16.05 -21.52 20.25
CA GLY A 626 -17.51 -21.43 20.11
C GLY A 626 -18.02 -20.02 19.81
N PHE A 627 -17.14 -19.09 19.41
CA PHE A 627 -17.57 -17.80 18.89
C PHE A 627 -18.08 -17.96 17.45
N ARG A 628 -19.08 -17.16 17.08
CA ARG A 628 -19.55 -17.04 15.70
C ARG A 628 -18.98 -15.75 15.12
N LEU A 629 -18.02 -15.87 14.21
CA LEU A 629 -17.29 -14.74 13.65
C LEU A 629 -17.20 -14.88 12.11
N PRO A 630 -18.02 -14.15 11.35
CA PRO A 630 -17.96 -14.07 9.90
C PRO A 630 -16.59 -13.65 9.35
N THR A 631 -16.27 -14.12 8.14
CA THR A 631 -15.18 -13.56 7.33
C THR A 631 -15.68 -12.39 6.49
N ALA A 632 -14.86 -11.35 6.38
CA ALA A 632 -14.88 -10.35 5.33
C ALA A 632 -13.50 -10.28 4.66
N ALA A 633 -13.31 -9.30 3.77
CA ALA A 633 -12.03 -8.98 3.17
C ALA A 633 -11.97 -7.49 2.80
N GLY A 634 -10.83 -6.87 3.05
CA GLY A 634 -10.57 -5.48 2.69
C GLY A 634 -9.12 -5.29 2.26
N THR A 635 -8.87 -4.36 1.34
CA THR A 635 -7.56 -4.31 0.65
C THR A 635 -6.47 -3.56 1.42
N ASP A 636 -6.81 -2.62 2.31
CA ASP A 636 -5.91 -1.55 2.77
C ASP A 636 -5.41 -0.70 1.58
N PHE A 637 -6.33 -0.40 0.65
CA PHE A 637 -6.01 0.25 -0.62
C PHE A 637 -5.90 1.78 -0.47
N MET A 638 -4.69 2.34 -0.46
CA MET A 638 -4.49 3.78 -0.59
C MET A 638 -4.64 4.23 -2.05
N GLY A 639 -5.85 4.68 -2.42
CA GLY A 639 -6.23 4.91 -3.83
C GLY A 639 -5.48 6.03 -4.54
N ASN A 640 -4.82 6.92 -3.79
CA ASN A 640 -3.96 7.97 -4.34
C ASN A 640 -2.48 7.59 -4.52
N TYR A 641 -2.10 6.32 -4.30
CA TYR A 641 -0.73 5.82 -4.47
C TYR A 641 -0.44 5.44 -5.93
N ALA A 642 0.79 5.69 -6.38
CA ALA A 642 1.31 5.17 -7.65
C ALA A 642 1.93 3.76 -7.49
N SER A 643 2.35 3.34 -6.29
CA SER A 643 2.91 2.00 -6.05
C SER A 643 2.41 1.40 -4.74
N LEU A 644 1.47 0.44 -4.84
CA LEU A 644 0.88 -0.31 -3.73
C LEU A 644 0.53 -1.73 -4.18
N ARG A 645 0.33 -2.64 -3.23
CA ARG A 645 -0.14 -4.00 -3.48
C ARG A 645 -1.61 -4.03 -3.98
N GLY A 646 -1.78 -3.79 -5.28
CA GLY A 646 -3.03 -3.97 -6.02
C GLY A 646 -4.05 -2.82 -5.95
N PRO A 647 -5.15 -2.93 -6.74
CA PRO A 647 -6.23 -1.94 -6.80
C PRO A 647 -7.30 -2.13 -5.72
N VAL A 648 -8.25 -1.20 -5.65
CA VAL A 648 -9.47 -1.32 -4.82
C VAL A 648 -10.20 -2.65 -5.08
N GLY A 649 -10.62 -3.32 -4.01
CA GLY A 649 -11.24 -4.63 -4.08
C GLY A 649 -10.34 -5.72 -4.62
N LEU A 650 -9.00 -5.59 -4.58
CA LEU A 650 -8.13 -6.76 -4.75
C LEU A 650 -8.51 -7.82 -3.71
N ASN A 651 -8.66 -7.43 -2.45
CA ASN A 651 -9.27 -8.25 -1.40
C ASN A 651 -10.73 -7.82 -1.27
N ARG A 652 -11.69 -8.72 -1.58
CA ARG A 652 -13.13 -8.39 -1.55
C ARG A 652 -13.97 -9.48 -0.90
N VAL A 653 -15.02 -9.07 -0.20
CA VAL A 653 -16.06 -9.94 0.32
C VAL A 653 -17.24 -9.96 -0.65
N TYR A 654 -17.77 -11.14 -0.93
CA TYR A 654 -19.07 -11.32 -1.58
C TYR A 654 -20.10 -11.68 -0.51
N ALA A 655 -21.21 -10.97 -0.46
CA ALA A 655 -22.30 -11.23 0.47
C ALA A 655 -23.59 -11.64 -0.27
N GLU A 656 -24.26 -12.68 0.22
CA GLU A 656 -25.52 -13.19 -0.33
C GLU A 656 -26.67 -12.24 0.05
N VAL A 657 -27.16 -11.49 -0.93
CA VAL A 657 -28.30 -10.57 -0.78
C VAL A 657 -29.46 -11.01 -1.67
N LYS A 658 -30.66 -10.46 -1.42
CA LYS A 658 -31.80 -10.70 -2.31
C LYS A 658 -31.64 -9.85 -3.58
N PRO A 659 -31.97 -10.36 -4.77
CA PRO A 659 -32.00 -9.56 -5.99
C PRO A 659 -32.88 -8.30 -5.83
N GLY A 660 -32.31 -7.14 -6.13
CA GLY A 660 -32.92 -5.82 -5.95
C GLY A 660 -31.95 -4.70 -6.32
N PRO A 661 -32.29 -3.43 -6.02
CA PRO A 661 -31.34 -2.32 -6.04
C PRO A 661 -30.14 -2.59 -5.11
N LEU A 662 -29.02 -1.95 -5.42
CA LEU A 662 -27.85 -1.98 -4.54
C LEU A 662 -28.10 -1.08 -3.32
N GLU A 663 -28.15 -1.69 -2.13
CA GLU A 663 -28.44 -1.05 -0.84
C GLU A 663 -27.42 -1.53 0.20
N ILE A 664 -27.01 -0.66 1.12
CA ILE A 664 -25.97 -0.97 2.11
C ILE A 664 -26.49 -1.88 3.23
N GLU A 665 -27.69 -1.63 3.74
CA GLU A 665 -28.21 -2.32 4.92
C GLU A 665 -28.43 -3.83 4.70
N PRO A 666 -28.96 -4.30 3.55
CA PRO A 666 -29.02 -5.74 3.26
C PRO A 666 -27.64 -6.39 3.16
N TRP A 667 -26.63 -5.67 2.66
CA TRP A 667 -25.27 -6.17 2.49
C TRP A 667 -24.54 -6.31 3.84
N LEU A 668 -24.58 -5.28 4.68
CA LEU A 668 -24.05 -5.33 6.05
C LEU A 668 -24.76 -6.43 6.88
N ALA A 669 -26.07 -6.57 6.73
CA ALA A 669 -26.82 -7.63 7.40
C ALA A 669 -26.38 -9.04 6.93
N ALA A 670 -26.03 -9.21 5.66
CA ALA A 670 -25.49 -10.46 5.13
C ALA A 670 -24.06 -10.75 5.64
N ILE A 671 -23.21 -9.73 5.77
CA ILE A 671 -21.88 -9.83 6.42
C ILE A 671 -22.03 -10.29 7.87
N LYS A 672 -22.82 -9.58 8.68
CA LYS A 672 -23.06 -9.91 10.10
C LYS A 672 -23.71 -11.29 10.30
N ALA A 673 -24.49 -11.77 9.32
CA ALA A 673 -25.06 -13.12 9.32
C ALA A 673 -24.08 -14.22 8.89
N GLY A 674 -22.88 -13.89 8.42
CA GLY A 674 -21.93 -14.86 7.87
C GLY A 674 -22.35 -15.45 6.53
N ARG A 675 -23.21 -14.75 5.77
CA ARG A 675 -23.61 -15.16 4.41
C ARG A 675 -22.59 -14.70 3.37
N THR A 676 -21.32 -14.99 3.62
CA THR A 676 -20.19 -14.41 2.88
C THR A 676 -19.15 -15.42 2.43
N PHE A 677 -18.38 -15.02 1.42
CA PHE A 677 -17.01 -15.52 1.23
C PHE A 677 -16.04 -14.36 0.96
N ALA A 678 -14.81 -14.51 1.42
CA ALA A 678 -13.71 -13.57 1.29
C ALA A 678 -12.72 -14.11 0.24
N THR A 679 -12.21 -13.25 -0.65
CA THR A 679 -11.34 -13.69 -1.76
C THR A 679 -10.46 -12.57 -2.29
N ASN A 680 -9.32 -12.95 -2.88
CA ASN A 680 -8.51 -12.10 -3.74
C ASN A 680 -8.40 -12.61 -5.20
N GLY A 681 -9.28 -13.53 -5.60
CA GLY A 681 -9.30 -14.09 -6.95
C GLY A 681 -10.18 -15.34 -7.13
N PRO A 682 -10.07 -16.37 -6.27
CA PRO A 682 -10.92 -17.56 -6.36
C PRO A 682 -12.37 -17.29 -5.94
N LEU A 683 -13.33 -17.49 -6.85
CA LEU A 683 -14.76 -17.44 -6.57
C LEU A 683 -15.23 -18.84 -6.15
N VAL A 684 -15.84 -18.94 -4.96
CA VAL A 684 -16.15 -20.23 -4.32
C VAL A 684 -17.60 -20.28 -3.81
N SER A 685 -18.19 -21.48 -3.79
CA SER A 685 -19.46 -21.71 -3.09
C SER A 685 -19.40 -22.98 -2.26
N PHE A 686 -20.14 -23.00 -1.13
CA PHE A 686 -20.15 -24.12 -0.19
C PHE A 686 -21.56 -24.35 0.38
N GLU A 687 -22.01 -25.60 0.29
CA GLU A 687 -23.22 -26.11 0.94
C GLU A 687 -22.85 -27.35 1.76
N LEU A 688 -23.34 -27.44 2.99
CA LEU A 688 -23.12 -28.58 3.89
C LEU A 688 -24.45 -28.99 4.54
N GLY A 689 -24.86 -30.25 4.37
CA GLY A 689 -26.11 -30.76 4.97
C GLY A 689 -27.39 -30.08 4.45
N GLY A 690 -27.37 -29.50 3.26
CA GLY A 690 -28.47 -28.67 2.75
C GLY A 690 -28.52 -27.26 3.34
N LYS A 691 -27.45 -26.81 4.02
CA LYS A 691 -27.29 -25.49 4.62
C LYS A 691 -26.23 -24.68 3.89
N LYS A 692 -26.44 -23.36 3.80
CA LYS A 692 -25.50 -22.40 3.21
C LYS A 692 -24.54 -21.86 4.28
N VAL A 693 -23.52 -21.12 3.85
CA VAL A 693 -22.62 -20.38 4.74
C VAL A 693 -23.42 -19.44 5.68
N GLY A 694 -23.02 -19.36 6.95
CA GLY A 694 -23.75 -18.64 8.01
C GLY A 694 -24.88 -19.43 8.68
N ASP A 695 -25.45 -20.44 8.02
CA ASP A 695 -26.46 -21.32 8.62
C ASP A 695 -25.84 -22.35 9.59
N GLU A 696 -26.69 -23.10 10.30
CA GLU A 696 -26.31 -24.18 11.21
C GLU A 696 -26.92 -25.55 10.82
N VAL A 697 -26.09 -26.59 10.87
CA VAL A 697 -26.42 -28.01 10.68
C VAL A 697 -26.63 -28.66 12.04
N GLN A 698 -27.81 -29.26 12.26
CA GLN A 698 -28.22 -29.89 13.53
C GLN A 698 -28.14 -31.41 13.41
N LEU A 699 -27.37 -32.07 14.27
CA LEU A 699 -27.04 -33.49 14.22
C LEU A 699 -27.32 -34.19 15.56
N GLU A 700 -28.06 -35.30 15.55
CA GLU A 700 -28.35 -36.10 16.76
C GLU A 700 -27.13 -36.93 17.24
N LYS A 701 -26.19 -37.21 16.34
CA LYS A 701 -25.01 -38.06 16.57
C LYS A 701 -24.02 -37.92 15.43
N LYS A 702 -22.87 -38.60 15.54
CA LYS A 702 -21.92 -38.82 14.44
C LYS A 702 -22.62 -39.31 13.17
N GLN A 703 -22.43 -38.60 12.05
CA GLN A 703 -22.99 -38.98 10.75
C GLN A 703 -22.17 -38.44 9.56
N ASP A 704 -22.38 -39.06 8.40
CA ASP A 704 -21.98 -38.51 7.12
C ASP A 704 -22.92 -37.35 6.74
N VAL A 705 -22.35 -36.18 6.47
CA VAL A 705 -23.10 -34.98 6.03
C VAL A 705 -22.74 -34.68 4.58
N PRO A 706 -23.72 -34.56 3.67
CA PRO A 706 -23.43 -34.28 2.26
C PRO A 706 -22.89 -32.86 2.09
N PHE A 707 -21.98 -32.66 1.14
CA PHE A 707 -21.51 -31.34 0.74
C PHE A 707 -21.69 -31.10 -0.76
N LYS A 708 -21.77 -29.83 -1.15
CA LYS A 708 -21.53 -29.36 -2.52
C LYS A 708 -20.55 -28.19 -2.48
N VAL A 709 -19.68 -28.12 -3.47
CA VAL A 709 -18.72 -27.04 -3.64
C VAL A 709 -18.59 -26.67 -5.13
N SER A 710 -18.31 -25.40 -5.40
CA SER A 710 -17.81 -24.96 -6.70
C SER A 710 -16.64 -24.00 -6.53
N LEU A 711 -15.79 -23.94 -7.56
CA LEU A 711 -14.65 -23.05 -7.69
C LEU A 711 -14.58 -22.53 -9.14
N ARG A 712 -14.36 -21.22 -9.30
CA ARG A 712 -13.93 -20.57 -10.55
C ARG A 712 -12.80 -19.60 -10.20
N SER A 713 -11.71 -19.57 -10.96
CA SER A 713 -10.60 -18.65 -10.72
C SER A 713 -9.95 -18.21 -12.03
N ILE A 714 -9.47 -16.96 -12.09
CA ILE A 714 -8.71 -16.45 -13.24
C ILE A 714 -7.28 -17.01 -13.28
N VAL A 715 -6.77 -17.58 -12.18
CA VAL A 715 -5.44 -18.17 -12.01
C VAL A 715 -5.53 -19.65 -11.59
N PRO A 716 -4.53 -20.50 -11.88
CA PRO A 716 -4.51 -21.87 -11.40
C PRO A 716 -4.34 -21.91 -9.86
N LEU A 717 -4.90 -22.93 -9.20
CA LEU A 717 -4.77 -23.13 -7.76
C LEU A 717 -4.18 -24.50 -7.42
N ASP A 718 -3.57 -24.61 -6.23
CA ASP A 718 -2.96 -25.84 -5.74
C ASP A 718 -3.91 -26.63 -4.82
N HIS A 719 -4.74 -25.93 -4.03
CA HIS A 719 -5.58 -26.54 -2.99
C HIS A 719 -7.04 -26.08 -3.06
N LEU A 720 -7.96 -27.01 -2.81
CA LEU A 720 -9.39 -26.74 -2.56
C LEU A 720 -9.87 -27.66 -1.43
N GLN A 721 -10.07 -27.11 -0.22
CA GLN A 721 -10.17 -27.88 1.01
C GLN A 721 -11.41 -27.51 1.83
N ILE A 722 -12.15 -28.52 2.28
CA ILE A 722 -13.15 -28.37 3.34
C ILE A 722 -12.41 -28.55 4.67
N VAL A 723 -12.35 -27.48 5.47
CA VAL A 723 -11.74 -27.46 6.80
C VAL A 723 -12.85 -27.45 7.84
N CYS A 724 -12.81 -28.36 8.81
CA CYS A 724 -13.72 -28.38 9.95
C CYS A 724 -12.92 -28.39 11.26
N ASN A 725 -13.26 -27.52 12.20
CA ASN A 725 -12.58 -27.38 13.50
C ASN A 725 -11.04 -27.32 13.39
N GLY A 726 -10.55 -26.55 12.40
CA GLY A 726 -9.12 -26.35 12.11
C GLY A 726 -8.42 -27.54 11.42
N LYS A 727 -9.14 -28.55 10.94
CA LYS A 727 -8.56 -29.73 10.26
C LYS A 727 -9.16 -29.93 8.87
N VAL A 728 -8.33 -30.29 7.89
CA VAL A 728 -8.80 -30.67 6.55
C VAL A 728 -9.63 -31.95 6.65
N ALA A 729 -10.94 -31.83 6.43
CA ALA A 729 -11.90 -32.94 6.42
C ALA A 729 -12.00 -33.58 5.03
N ARG A 730 -11.86 -32.76 3.98
CA ARG A 730 -11.70 -33.19 2.58
C ARG A 730 -10.73 -32.27 1.86
N ASP A 731 -9.91 -32.89 1.02
CA ASP A 731 -9.16 -32.23 -0.04
C ASP A 731 -9.80 -32.61 -1.38
N ILE A 732 -10.05 -31.64 -2.25
CA ILE A 732 -10.82 -31.78 -3.49
C ILE A 732 -9.84 -31.62 -4.65
N GLU A 733 -9.61 -32.73 -5.35
CA GLU A 733 -8.65 -32.82 -6.46
C GLU A 733 -8.99 -31.83 -7.60
N LEU A 734 -8.14 -30.82 -7.78
CA LEU A 734 -8.19 -29.90 -8.92
C LEU A 734 -7.58 -30.56 -10.17
N LYS A 735 -8.25 -30.41 -11.31
CA LYS A 735 -7.92 -31.10 -12.58
C LYS A 735 -7.69 -30.12 -13.72
N GLY A 736 -7.01 -30.59 -14.77
CA GLY A 736 -6.81 -29.82 -15.99
C GLY A 736 -5.98 -28.56 -15.74
N ASP A 737 -6.56 -27.39 -16.00
CA ASP A 737 -5.95 -26.08 -15.77
C ASP A 737 -5.92 -25.65 -14.29
N ARG A 738 -6.61 -26.39 -13.41
CA ARG A 738 -6.77 -26.10 -11.97
C ARG A 738 -7.46 -24.77 -11.67
N LYS A 739 -8.21 -24.21 -12.63
CA LYS A 739 -8.99 -22.97 -12.50
C LYS A 739 -10.46 -23.21 -12.15
N THR A 740 -10.92 -24.46 -12.27
CA THR A 740 -12.34 -24.82 -12.07
C THR A 740 -12.49 -26.13 -11.29
N ALA A 741 -13.52 -26.20 -10.47
CA ALA A 741 -14.02 -27.45 -9.90
C ALA A 741 -15.52 -27.33 -9.58
N ASP A 742 -16.25 -28.44 -9.74
CA ASP A 742 -17.59 -28.63 -9.20
C ASP A 742 -17.61 -30.03 -8.56
N ALA A 743 -17.87 -30.13 -7.26
CA ALA A 743 -17.78 -31.40 -6.55
C ALA A 743 -18.88 -31.56 -5.50
N SER A 744 -19.22 -32.82 -5.22
CA SER A 744 -20.11 -33.21 -4.13
C SER A 744 -19.66 -34.53 -3.53
N GLY A 745 -20.04 -34.78 -2.28
CA GLY A 745 -19.62 -35.95 -1.52
C GLY A 745 -20.13 -35.88 -0.09
N THR A 746 -19.45 -36.55 0.84
CA THR A 746 -19.76 -36.48 2.28
C THR A 746 -18.54 -36.15 3.13
N VAL A 747 -18.77 -35.45 4.25
CA VAL A 747 -17.82 -35.30 5.35
C VAL A 747 -18.37 -35.99 6.60
N VAL A 748 -17.50 -36.67 7.34
CA VAL A 748 -17.87 -37.31 8.62
C VAL A 748 -17.76 -36.26 9.72
N LEU A 749 -18.87 -35.94 10.38
CA LEU A 749 -18.89 -35.01 11.51
C LEU A 749 -19.27 -35.74 12.80
N ASP A 750 -18.46 -35.59 13.85
CA ASP A 750 -18.65 -36.25 15.15
C ASP A 750 -18.46 -35.35 16.38
N SER A 751 -18.22 -34.06 16.17
CA SER A 751 -18.27 -33.02 17.21
C SER A 751 -19.03 -31.79 16.70
N SER A 752 -19.53 -30.97 17.63
CA SER A 752 -19.96 -29.62 17.31
C SER A 752 -18.78 -28.75 16.86
N GLY A 753 -19.09 -27.55 16.34
CA GLY A 753 -18.13 -26.56 15.87
C GLY A 753 -18.55 -25.99 14.53
N TRP A 754 -17.68 -26.08 13.53
CA TRP A 754 -17.82 -25.35 12.27
C TRP A 754 -17.07 -26.02 11.10
N CYS A 755 -17.47 -25.71 9.88
CA CYS A 755 -16.74 -26.02 8.65
C CYS A 755 -16.70 -24.82 7.69
N VAL A 756 -15.60 -24.64 6.97
CA VAL A 756 -15.44 -23.68 5.84
C VAL A 756 -14.95 -24.41 4.59
N LEU A 757 -15.14 -23.80 3.43
CA LEU A 757 -14.37 -24.10 2.22
C LEU A 757 -13.26 -23.05 2.06
N ARG A 758 -12.03 -23.49 1.76
CA ARG A 758 -10.93 -22.61 1.35
C ARG A 758 -10.29 -23.07 0.05
N ALA A 759 -9.77 -22.12 -0.73
CA ALA A 759 -9.04 -22.38 -1.96
C ALA A 759 -7.79 -21.49 -2.03
N PHE A 760 -6.63 -22.01 -2.44
CA PHE A 760 -5.40 -21.21 -2.50
C PHE A 760 -4.32 -21.80 -3.42
N SER A 761 -3.34 -20.98 -3.76
CA SER A 761 -2.04 -21.42 -4.31
C SER A 761 -0.93 -21.35 -3.25
N ASP A 762 0.10 -22.18 -3.42
CA ASP A 762 1.32 -22.17 -2.60
C ASP A 762 2.29 -21.04 -2.97
N LYS A 763 2.04 -20.33 -4.09
CA LYS A 763 2.83 -19.18 -4.55
C LYS A 763 1.93 -18.05 -5.09
N ALA A 764 2.55 -16.95 -5.47
CA ALA A 764 1.90 -15.90 -6.25
C ALA A 764 1.58 -16.39 -7.68
N GLU A 765 0.48 -15.88 -8.24
CA GLU A 765 0.07 -16.13 -9.63
C GLU A 765 -0.46 -14.81 -10.24
N TYR A 766 0.21 -14.30 -11.27
CA TYR A 766 -0.26 -13.14 -12.03
C TYR A 766 -1.58 -13.46 -12.77
N PRO A 767 -2.59 -12.55 -12.79
CA PRO A 767 -2.56 -11.13 -12.44
C PRO A 767 -3.00 -10.77 -11.01
N ILE A 768 -3.01 -11.71 -10.06
CA ILE A 768 -3.31 -11.38 -8.66
C ILE A 768 -2.12 -10.64 -8.06
N LEU A 769 -2.28 -9.33 -7.84
CA LEU A 769 -1.24 -8.43 -7.33
C LEU A 769 -1.11 -8.52 -5.80
N ASP A 770 -1.08 -9.75 -5.27
CA ASP A 770 -1.01 -10.05 -3.83
C ASP A 770 -0.03 -11.19 -3.52
N LEU A 771 0.24 -11.45 -2.23
CA LEU A 771 1.11 -12.52 -1.71
C LEU A 771 0.89 -13.87 -2.41
N TYR A 772 -0.36 -14.31 -2.48
CA TYR A 772 -0.81 -15.52 -3.18
C TYR A 772 -2.35 -15.51 -3.33
N PRO A 773 -2.90 -16.14 -4.38
CA PRO A 773 -4.34 -16.37 -4.49
C PRO A 773 -4.89 -17.15 -3.28
N TYR A 774 -5.93 -16.62 -2.64
CA TYR A 774 -6.60 -17.18 -1.47
C TYR A 774 -8.09 -16.82 -1.45
N ALA A 775 -8.92 -17.76 -1.01
CA ALA A 775 -10.32 -17.53 -0.67
C ALA A 775 -10.76 -18.42 0.49
N THR A 776 -11.70 -17.92 1.30
CA THR A 776 -12.38 -18.70 2.34
C THR A 776 -13.84 -18.30 2.46
N THR A 777 -14.74 -19.26 2.68
CA THR A 777 -16.12 -18.96 3.05
C THR A 777 -16.23 -18.57 4.51
N SER A 778 -17.28 -17.85 4.88
CA SER A 778 -17.77 -17.86 6.27
C SER A 778 -18.18 -19.28 6.69
N PRO A 779 -18.27 -19.58 7.99
CA PRO A 779 -18.51 -20.94 8.44
C PRO A 779 -19.95 -21.39 8.24
N VAL A 780 -20.13 -22.67 7.90
CA VAL A 780 -21.35 -23.40 8.23
C VAL A 780 -21.17 -23.97 9.64
N TYR A 781 -22.03 -23.61 10.56
CA TYR A 781 -21.96 -24.07 11.95
C TYR A 781 -22.52 -25.50 12.08
N VAL A 782 -22.00 -26.25 13.04
CA VAL A 782 -22.37 -27.66 13.26
C VAL A 782 -22.66 -27.85 14.74
N ASN A 783 -23.86 -28.33 15.06
CA ASN A 783 -24.24 -28.70 16.41
C ASN A 783 -24.55 -30.20 16.48
N VAL A 784 -23.75 -30.95 17.23
CA VAL A 784 -23.95 -32.37 17.53
C VAL A 784 -24.48 -32.51 18.96
N ALA A 785 -25.65 -33.13 19.13
CA ALA A 785 -26.30 -33.31 20.41
C ALA A 785 -25.36 -33.96 21.45
N GLY A 786 -25.13 -33.27 22.57
CA GLY A 786 -24.27 -33.74 23.66
C GLY A 786 -22.75 -33.68 23.41
N ALA A 787 -22.29 -33.21 22.25
CA ALA A 787 -20.87 -33.00 21.98
C ALA A 787 -20.33 -31.72 22.64
N PRO A 788 -19.04 -31.66 23.01
CA PRO A 788 -18.43 -30.43 23.52
C PRO A 788 -18.38 -29.36 22.42
N LEU A 789 -18.80 -28.14 22.78
CA LEU A 789 -18.83 -26.98 21.86
C LEU A 789 -17.48 -26.25 21.75
N ARG A 790 -16.57 -26.44 22.73
CA ARG A 790 -15.36 -25.62 22.89
C ARG A 790 -14.09 -26.46 23.04
N SER A 791 -13.03 -26.04 22.37
CA SER A 791 -11.65 -26.55 22.50
C SER A 791 -10.97 -26.00 23.76
N PRO A 792 -10.61 -26.84 24.76
CA PRO A 792 -9.91 -26.35 25.95
C PRO A 792 -8.47 -25.89 25.64
N ALA A 793 -7.85 -26.43 24.59
CA ALA A 793 -6.49 -26.07 24.19
C ALA A 793 -6.44 -24.68 23.54
N ASP A 794 -7.38 -24.38 22.64
CA ASP A 794 -7.46 -23.05 22.01
C ASP A 794 -7.94 -21.98 23.00
N ALA A 795 -8.83 -22.35 23.95
CA ALA A 795 -9.18 -21.47 25.06
C ALA A 795 -7.96 -21.13 25.95
N ALA A 796 -7.10 -22.11 26.26
CA ALA A 796 -5.87 -21.88 27.04
C ALA A 796 -4.87 -20.97 26.29
N TYR A 797 -4.82 -21.05 24.95
CA TYR A 797 -4.01 -20.16 24.12
C TYR A 797 -4.44 -18.69 24.25
N PHE A 798 -5.75 -18.40 24.19
CA PHE A 798 -6.23 -17.02 24.39
C PHE A 798 -6.18 -16.55 25.84
N VAL A 799 -6.32 -17.44 26.83
CA VAL A 799 -6.04 -17.12 28.24
C VAL A 799 -4.60 -16.61 28.40
N ALA A 800 -3.63 -17.26 27.77
CA ALA A 800 -2.24 -16.83 27.78
C ALA A 800 -2.02 -15.49 27.05
N TRP A 801 -2.72 -15.27 25.92
CA TRP A 801 -2.70 -13.97 25.20
C TRP A 801 -3.24 -12.84 26.07
N VAL A 802 -4.41 -13.00 26.66
CA VAL A 802 -5.02 -11.96 27.52
C VAL A 802 -4.18 -11.70 28.78
N ASP A 803 -3.48 -12.71 29.31
CA ASP A 803 -2.49 -12.49 30.38
C ASP A 803 -1.29 -11.62 29.93
N ARG A 804 -0.86 -11.69 28.65
CA ARG A 804 0.13 -10.75 28.08
C ARG A 804 -0.43 -9.33 27.99
N LEU A 805 -1.67 -9.15 27.51
CA LEU A 805 -2.35 -7.85 27.46
C LEU A 805 -2.42 -7.20 28.86
N ILE A 806 -2.86 -7.98 29.86
CA ILE A 806 -2.96 -7.54 31.25
C ILE A 806 -1.58 -7.16 31.82
N ALA A 807 -0.53 -7.94 31.53
CA ALA A 807 0.83 -7.65 31.98
C ALA A 807 1.38 -6.36 31.34
N ALA A 808 1.21 -6.20 30.02
CA ALA A 808 1.67 -5.05 29.26
C ALA A 808 0.95 -3.77 29.72
N ALA A 809 -0.39 -3.78 29.81
CA ALA A 809 -1.19 -2.68 30.33
C ALA A 809 -0.84 -2.29 31.79
N ARG A 810 -0.54 -3.27 32.65
CA ARG A 810 -0.06 -3.01 34.03
C ARG A 810 1.28 -2.28 34.04
N SER A 811 2.21 -2.65 33.15
CA SER A 811 3.54 -2.07 33.05
C SER A 811 3.57 -0.67 32.42
N ASN A 812 2.56 -0.33 31.61
CA ASN A 812 2.47 0.98 30.97
C ASN A 812 2.31 2.11 32.00
N THR A 813 3.01 3.23 31.75
CA THR A 813 3.12 4.42 32.61
C THR A 813 2.43 5.66 32.05
N SER A 814 1.88 5.61 30.84
CA SER A 814 1.35 6.75 30.09
C SER A 814 -0.14 7.05 30.34
N TRP A 815 -0.74 6.42 31.36
CA TRP A 815 -2.14 6.59 31.75
C TRP A 815 -2.43 8.03 32.19
N ASN A 816 -3.56 8.62 31.78
CA ASN A 816 -3.95 9.94 32.27
C ASN A 816 -4.44 9.85 33.72
N THR A 817 -5.12 8.76 34.09
CA THR A 817 -5.65 8.51 35.44
C THR A 817 -5.56 7.04 35.83
N ASP A 818 -5.52 6.77 37.14
CA ASP A 818 -5.68 5.40 37.65
C ASP A 818 -7.04 4.78 37.29
N ALA A 819 -8.08 5.59 37.08
CA ALA A 819 -9.41 5.11 36.71
C ALA A 819 -9.44 4.51 35.29
N GLU A 820 -8.78 5.16 34.31
CA GLU A 820 -8.55 4.58 32.98
C GLU A 820 -7.83 3.23 33.10
N LYS A 821 -6.72 3.19 33.86
CA LYS A 821 -5.94 1.97 34.06
C LYS A 821 -6.77 0.83 34.67
N GLN A 822 -7.57 1.10 35.71
CA GLN A 822 -8.42 0.07 36.31
C GLN A 822 -9.57 -0.35 35.38
N SER A 823 -10.10 0.56 34.56
CA SER A 823 -11.12 0.24 33.55
C SER A 823 -10.60 -0.79 32.53
N VAL A 824 -9.45 -0.51 31.90
CA VAL A 824 -8.82 -1.41 30.93
C VAL A 824 -8.47 -2.76 31.56
N LEU A 825 -7.88 -2.77 32.76
CA LEU A 825 -7.53 -4.02 33.45
C LEU A 825 -8.77 -4.82 33.89
N GLY A 826 -9.88 -4.14 34.19
CA GLY A 826 -11.18 -4.76 34.47
C GLY A 826 -11.76 -5.43 33.23
N LEU A 827 -11.74 -4.73 32.09
CA LEU A 827 -12.25 -5.19 30.79
C LEU A 827 -11.50 -6.45 30.31
N LEU A 828 -10.16 -6.40 30.26
CA LEU A 828 -9.33 -7.55 29.92
C LEU A 828 -9.54 -8.72 30.90
N GLY A 829 -9.75 -8.41 32.18
CA GLY A 829 -10.07 -9.39 33.23
C GLY A 829 -11.47 -10.01 33.12
N GLU A 830 -12.44 -9.34 32.49
CA GLU A 830 -13.72 -9.95 32.13
C GLU A 830 -13.54 -10.86 30.90
N ALA A 831 -12.88 -10.37 29.85
CA ALA A 831 -12.68 -11.12 28.62
C ALA A 831 -11.99 -12.47 28.87
N LYS A 832 -10.96 -12.49 29.73
CA LYS A 832 -10.27 -13.72 30.16
C LYS A 832 -11.24 -14.79 30.68
N LYS A 833 -12.22 -14.41 31.50
CA LYS A 833 -13.19 -15.34 32.12
C LYS A 833 -14.14 -16.00 31.12
N LYS A 834 -14.27 -15.46 29.89
CA LYS A 834 -15.11 -16.05 28.83
C LYS A 834 -14.44 -17.27 28.19
N TYR A 835 -13.11 -17.32 28.22
CA TYR A 835 -12.28 -18.46 27.79
C TYR A 835 -12.09 -19.49 28.89
N GLU A 836 -11.97 -19.06 30.15
CA GLU A 836 -11.90 -19.96 31.29
C GLU A 836 -13.17 -20.84 31.38
N PRO A 837 -13.04 -22.15 31.69
CA PRO A 837 -14.20 -23.02 31.82
C PRO A 837 -15.04 -22.60 33.02
N VAL A 838 -16.29 -22.22 32.78
CA VAL A 838 -17.31 -22.09 33.84
C VAL A 838 -17.35 -23.43 34.60
N GLY A 839 -17.34 -23.36 35.93
CA GLY A 839 -17.23 -24.53 36.80
C GLY A 839 -18.25 -25.63 36.46
N ARG A 840 -17.77 -26.88 36.46
CA ARG A 840 -18.57 -28.10 36.19
C ARG A 840 -19.76 -28.27 37.13
#